data_AF-A0A9P6N4X7-F1
#
_entry.id   AF-A0A9P6N4X7-F1
#
_cell.length_a   1.000
_cell.length_b   1.000
_cell.length_c   1.000
_cell.angle_alpha   90.00
_cell.angle_beta   90.00
_cell.angle_gamma   90.00
#
_symmetry.space_group_name_H-M   'P 1'
#
loop_
_entity.id
_entity.type
_entity.pdbx_description
1 polymer ?
#
loop_
_entity_poly.entity_id
_entity_poly.type
_entity_poly.pdbx_seq_one_letter_code
_entity_poly.pdbx_strand_id
1 'polypeptide(L)'
;MHSKSLISLALLSTITTVTVAAASSHRQCRCLPSQSCWPSESSWSALSQSVGGRLIATKPAAYECHDPHYDSAKCDEIQKGYYYDYWRQLQPGAVQQTNWEVIGNKGCLGFNQTAPCYQGAVPLYTVNATSIEDVQSAVRFAAKNNIRLVVKNTGHDYIGRSIGASSLNLWVYFMKNFSFTDSFVPEGAPSGSSGIGAIVLDSGVLWKDVYKAADEQNVIVVGGAEGTVGTSGGYCQGGGHSPLSPLHGLCVDNVLQYKVVTADGELKVANSYQNKDLFWALRGGGGATFGVVVEATYKTHPAVKSLNYATYLLSFNGTETRHKLINNFLSHQAKWSDEGWSGYSYLLNDYIAVIYYLPDTDVNTANSSISPFFEYAKSLGNVQVEGIINNYPTFWETFLSAPSSPNATNAGANTLLGSRLIPRRNFESCKGVDQLTNAIIDIQQDLVNFGNTNGTIITHLVAGGEVSKGNSEDTSVLPAWRKALMHIVASTGWADDTPVAVQHLFARKLTQATQRLRDLSPGSGAYFNEADANEPNWQTNFFGSNYARLKAIKDEVDPHGLFVCRNCVGSEDWNMADTEEHTHRNPVPESNLVKTEEIIEASSEEVAKSQALMEAVAAGKVEKVEELLKDGANHSARAAHGRTMLHFATMIGSLPIVKLLLSYGHPWNLVDDDYKSVGDYAKSFNHPEIYDFLLEEGVRTELLMGLIQRKLRAELYEADQGDDDEDEQEKKKEGQTEETSGQSETTTTDNESEPATKKQKVDDKKEVPNASYLAQPLQYTEDGDRLLDAEKNGVMMGWELPLMVRHAEVISPEEGLRVLNVGFGLGLIDKELQKRSPSQHTIIEAHPDVYAHMLKEGWDKKPGVKILFGRWQDVVDQLEVYDGIFFDTFGEYYEDLRAFHEIVPNHLEEGGIYSYFNGLGATNEFFHAVYNRISELELGEMGFSVEYEEMDIGLKEEEWNGVKRAYWTLDKYYLPICRLDGF
;
A
#
# COMPACT_ATOMS: atom_id res chain seq x y z
N MET A 1 12.75 47.68 -52.08
CA MET A 1 12.78 47.94 -53.54
C MET A 1 12.02 46.79 -54.18
N HIS A 2 10.84 46.88 -54.81
CA HIS A 2 10.25 47.89 -55.68
C HIS A 2 8.72 47.98 -55.45
N SER A 3 8.15 49.04 -56.02
CA SER A 3 6.90 49.72 -55.69
C SER A 3 5.69 49.27 -56.53
N LYS A 4 4.51 49.26 -55.89
CA LYS A 4 3.15 49.66 -56.35
C LYS A 4 2.63 49.18 -57.71
N SER A 5 1.38 48.70 -57.70
CA SER A 5 0.28 49.49 -58.29
C SER A 5 -1.11 48.99 -57.87
N LEU A 6 -1.97 49.94 -57.51
CA LEU A 6 -3.43 49.83 -57.47
C LEU A 6 -3.98 50.18 -58.86
N ILE A 7 -5.13 49.62 -59.25
CA ILE A 7 -6.35 50.34 -59.66
C ILE A 7 -7.41 49.32 -60.10
N SER A 8 -8.61 49.49 -59.52
CA SER A 8 -9.86 48.80 -59.80
C SER A 8 -10.51 49.22 -61.12
N LEU A 9 -11.34 48.36 -61.70
CA LEU A 9 -12.71 48.73 -62.13
C LEU A 9 -13.61 47.49 -62.21
N ALA A 10 -14.88 47.71 -61.87
CA ALA A 10 -15.91 46.72 -61.53
C ALA A 10 -16.71 46.18 -62.73
N LEU A 11 -17.40 45.03 -62.55
CA LEU A 11 -18.80 44.86 -62.96
C LEU A 11 -19.49 43.70 -62.18
N LEU A 12 -20.80 43.87 -62.00
CA LEU A 12 -21.76 43.19 -61.12
C LEU A 12 -21.96 41.66 -61.29
N SER A 13 -22.30 40.97 -60.18
CA SER A 13 -23.50 40.12 -60.11
C SER A 13 -23.92 39.76 -58.67
N THR A 14 -25.18 40.07 -58.34
CA THR A 14 -26.09 39.38 -57.38
C THR A 14 -25.54 38.82 -56.06
N ILE A 15 -25.84 39.54 -54.98
CA ILE A 15 -25.72 39.09 -53.59
C ILE A 15 -26.95 38.23 -53.25
N THR A 16 -26.78 36.91 -53.17
CA THR A 16 -27.59 36.06 -52.30
C THR A 16 -26.84 35.95 -50.97
N THR A 17 -27.30 36.68 -49.96
CA THR A 17 -26.88 36.49 -48.57
C THR A 17 -27.34 35.12 -48.09
N VAL A 18 -26.48 34.11 -48.21
CA VAL A 18 -26.54 32.94 -47.34
C VAL A 18 -26.02 33.42 -45.99
N THR A 19 -26.94 33.78 -45.10
CA THR A 19 -26.63 33.90 -43.68
C THR A 19 -26.25 32.52 -43.18
N VAL A 20 -24.95 32.21 -43.17
CA VAL A 20 -24.42 31.16 -42.32
C VAL A 20 -24.60 31.68 -40.90
N ALA A 21 -25.73 31.31 -40.30
CA ALA A 21 -25.87 31.41 -38.85
C ALA A 21 -24.80 30.48 -38.27
N ALA A 22 -23.69 31.05 -37.83
CA ALA A 22 -22.82 30.38 -36.88
C ALA A 22 -23.66 30.18 -35.62
N ALA A 23 -24.29 29.01 -35.53
CA ALA A 23 -24.90 28.55 -34.30
C ALA A 23 -23.76 28.33 -33.30
N SER A 24 -23.41 29.38 -32.56
CA SER A 24 -22.83 29.26 -31.24
C SER A 24 -23.85 28.50 -30.39
N SER A 25 -23.89 27.17 -30.50
CA SER A 25 -24.59 26.35 -29.52
C SER A 25 -23.79 26.47 -28.23
N HIS A 26 -24.23 27.32 -27.31
CA HIS A 26 -23.75 27.23 -25.93
C HIS A 26 -23.99 25.78 -25.48
N ARG A 27 -22.91 25.01 -25.27
CA ARG A 27 -22.98 23.68 -24.69
C ARG A 27 -23.69 23.84 -23.34
N GLN A 28 -24.86 23.22 -23.20
CA GLN A 28 -25.69 23.32 -22.00
C GLN A 28 -25.03 22.54 -20.85
N CYS A 29 -25.24 22.99 -19.61
CA CYS A 29 -24.81 22.26 -18.41
C CYS A 29 -25.36 20.82 -18.44
N ARG A 30 -24.66 19.90 -17.76
CA ARG A 30 -25.16 18.54 -17.51
C ARG A 30 -26.38 18.58 -16.62
N CYS A 31 -27.32 17.68 -16.86
CA CYS A 31 -28.49 17.57 -16.02
C CYS A 31 -28.11 17.08 -14.62
N LEU A 32 -28.59 17.80 -13.60
CA LEU A 32 -28.35 17.49 -12.19
C LEU A 32 -29.58 16.83 -11.55
N PRO A 33 -29.42 16.04 -10.47
CA PRO A 33 -30.52 15.36 -9.78
C PRO A 33 -31.66 16.27 -9.31
N SER A 34 -31.36 17.54 -9.03
CA SER A 34 -32.34 18.55 -8.60
C SER A 34 -33.18 19.13 -9.74
N GLN A 35 -32.84 18.83 -10.99
CA GLN A 35 -33.46 19.43 -12.17
C GLN A 35 -34.50 18.52 -12.80
N SER A 36 -35.50 19.11 -13.45
CA SER A 36 -36.58 18.37 -14.11
C SER A 36 -36.15 17.53 -15.32
N CYS A 37 -34.94 17.75 -15.84
CA CYS A 37 -34.35 16.93 -16.89
C CYS A 37 -33.79 15.60 -16.37
N TRP A 38 -33.66 15.42 -15.04
CA TRP A 38 -33.05 14.22 -14.48
C TRP A 38 -33.95 13.03 -14.79
N PRO A 39 -33.40 11.86 -15.20
CA PRO A 39 -34.24 10.74 -15.58
C PRO A 39 -35.15 10.34 -14.42
N SER A 40 -36.40 10.03 -14.75
CA SER A 40 -37.35 9.48 -13.78
C SER A 40 -36.90 8.10 -13.32
N GLU A 41 -37.44 7.63 -12.19
CA GLU A 41 -37.22 6.26 -11.71
C GLU A 41 -37.50 5.23 -12.80
N SER A 42 -38.59 5.39 -13.57
CA SER A 42 -38.91 4.49 -14.69
C SER A 42 -37.84 4.47 -15.78
N SER A 43 -37.16 5.60 -16.03
CA SER A 43 -36.04 5.66 -16.98
C SER A 43 -34.80 4.95 -16.43
N TRP A 44 -34.50 5.10 -15.14
CA TRP A 44 -33.43 4.34 -14.48
C TRP A 44 -33.73 2.84 -14.44
N SER A 45 -34.97 2.44 -14.16
CA SER A 45 -35.40 1.03 -14.23
C SER A 45 -35.29 0.47 -15.65
N ALA A 46 -35.60 1.25 -16.68
CA ALA A 46 -35.42 0.83 -18.07
C ALA A 46 -33.94 0.62 -18.43
N LEU A 47 -33.05 1.50 -17.95
CA LEU A 47 -31.60 1.29 -18.07
C LEU A 47 -31.19 0.01 -17.34
N SER A 48 -31.60 -0.16 -16.08
CA SER A 48 -31.32 -1.36 -15.30
C SER A 48 -31.73 -2.63 -16.05
N GLN A 49 -32.93 -2.68 -16.61
CA GLN A 49 -33.39 -3.82 -17.44
C GLN A 49 -32.52 -4.02 -18.69
N SER A 50 -32.14 -2.95 -19.39
CA SER A 50 -31.32 -3.04 -20.60
C SER A 50 -29.90 -3.58 -20.33
N VAL A 51 -29.39 -3.39 -19.11
CA VAL A 51 -28.09 -3.91 -18.66
C VAL A 51 -28.25 -5.16 -17.78
N GLY A 52 -29.37 -5.85 -17.87
CA GLY A 52 -29.60 -7.12 -17.16
C GLY A 52 -29.59 -7.01 -15.62
N GLY A 53 -30.06 -5.90 -15.07
CA GLY A 53 -30.10 -5.64 -13.62
C GLY A 53 -28.82 -5.05 -13.03
N ARG A 54 -27.76 -4.87 -13.82
CA ARG A 54 -26.41 -4.43 -13.36
C ARG A 54 -26.27 -2.92 -13.11
N LEU A 55 -27.35 -2.22 -12.79
CA LEU A 55 -27.33 -0.81 -12.41
C LEU A 55 -27.32 -0.69 -10.88
N ILE A 56 -26.25 -0.09 -10.34
CA ILE A 56 -25.98 0.04 -8.90
C ILE A 56 -26.24 1.49 -8.47
N ALA A 57 -27.06 1.69 -7.44
CA ALA A 57 -27.09 2.96 -6.71
C ALA A 57 -25.79 3.08 -5.90
N THR A 58 -24.90 3.95 -6.33
CA THR A 58 -23.50 3.94 -5.87
C THR A 58 -23.36 4.79 -4.61
N LYS A 59 -22.66 4.23 -3.63
CA LYS A 59 -22.35 4.88 -2.36
C LYS A 59 -20.83 5.02 -2.20
N PRO A 60 -20.36 5.99 -1.40
CA PRO A 60 -18.95 6.06 -1.01
C PRO A 60 -18.46 4.77 -0.36
N ALA A 61 -17.16 4.48 -0.50
CA ALA A 61 -16.58 3.22 -0.05
C ALA A 61 -16.65 2.99 1.46
N ALA A 62 -16.63 4.07 2.25
CA ALA A 62 -16.74 4.01 3.71
C ALA A 62 -18.18 4.26 4.22
N TYR A 63 -19.20 4.23 3.36
CA TYR A 63 -20.56 4.66 3.73
C TYR A 63 -21.12 3.98 4.99
N GLU A 64 -20.92 2.67 5.11
CA GLU A 64 -21.36 1.86 6.25
C GLU A 64 -20.49 2.04 7.51
N CYS A 65 -19.42 2.83 7.45
CA CYS A 65 -18.65 3.26 8.61
C CYS A 65 -19.18 4.53 9.27
N HIS A 66 -20.26 5.15 8.78
CA HIS A 66 -20.75 6.42 9.29
C HIS A 66 -22.26 6.44 9.58
N ASP A 67 -22.65 7.20 10.60
CA ASP A 67 -24.06 7.44 10.91
C ASP A 67 -24.76 8.23 9.79
N PRO A 68 -26.07 7.98 9.56
CA PRO A 68 -26.96 7.05 10.28
C PRO A 68 -26.94 5.62 9.72
N HIS A 69 -26.00 5.30 8.83
CA HIS A 69 -25.94 4.04 8.09
C HIS A 69 -24.91 3.07 8.64
N TYR A 70 -24.41 3.35 9.84
CA TYR A 70 -23.37 2.57 10.49
C TYR A 70 -23.79 1.10 10.65
N ASP A 71 -22.92 0.22 10.16
CA ASP A 71 -23.02 -1.23 10.27
C ASP A 71 -21.62 -1.72 10.67
N SER A 72 -21.48 -2.17 11.92
CA SER A 72 -20.16 -2.48 12.50
C SER A 72 -19.43 -3.57 11.72
N ALA A 73 -20.13 -4.62 11.30
CA ALA A 73 -19.54 -5.74 10.57
C ALA A 73 -19.04 -5.29 9.19
N LYS A 74 -19.83 -4.49 8.47
CA LYS A 74 -19.41 -3.93 7.18
C LYS A 74 -18.29 -2.91 7.33
N CYS A 75 -18.33 -2.09 8.38
CA CYS A 75 -17.26 -1.15 8.64
C CYS A 75 -15.93 -1.86 8.92
N ASP A 76 -15.95 -2.97 9.66
CA ASP A 76 -14.75 -3.77 9.91
C ASP A 76 -14.20 -4.41 8.61
N GLU A 77 -15.06 -4.86 7.70
CA GLU A 77 -14.64 -5.33 6.36
C GLU A 77 -14.01 -4.20 5.55
N ILE A 78 -14.66 -3.04 5.53
CA ILE A 78 -14.17 -1.84 4.86
C ILE A 78 -12.79 -1.48 5.41
N GLN A 79 -12.61 -1.41 6.73
CA GLN A 79 -11.34 -1.06 7.36
C GLN A 79 -10.20 -1.99 6.95
N LYS A 80 -10.46 -3.30 6.88
CA LYS A 80 -9.48 -4.31 6.44
C LYS A 80 -9.10 -4.13 4.96
N GLY A 81 -10.03 -3.72 4.12
CA GLY A 81 -9.80 -3.58 2.67
C GLY A 81 -9.38 -2.18 2.20
N TYR A 82 -9.65 -1.13 2.98
CA TYR A 82 -9.67 0.26 2.51
C TYR A 82 -8.35 0.72 1.87
N TYR A 83 -7.21 0.24 2.38
CA TYR A 83 -5.87 0.61 1.93
C TYR A 83 -5.26 -0.35 0.89
N TYR A 84 -6.04 -1.33 0.43
CA TYR A 84 -5.60 -2.31 -0.57
C TYR A 84 -6.19 -2.01 -1.95
N ASP A 85 -5.30 -1.92 -2.94
CA ASP A 85 -5.67 -1.63 -4.33
C ASP A 85 -6.77 -2.56 -4.83
N TYR A 86 -6.59 -3.87 -4.68
CA TYR A 86 -7.53 -4.89 -5.16
C TYR A 86 -8.93 -4.69 -4.58
N TRP A 87 -9.04 -4.41 -3.27
CA TRP A 87 -10.33 -4.20 -2.64
C TRP A 87 -10.99 -2.93 -3.17
N ARG A 88 -10.25 -1.82 -3.28
CA ARG A 88 -10.81 -0.55 -3.80
C ARG A 88 -11.27 -0.68 -5.25
N GLN A 89 -10.60 -1.48 -6.08
CA GLN A 89 -11.04 -1.70 -7.47
C GLN A 89 -12.42 -2.31 -7.56
N LEU A 90 -12.77 -3.17 -6.59
CA LEU A 90 -14.04 -3.88 -6.50
C LEU A 90 -15.16 -3.04 -5.88
N GLN A 91 -14.86 -1.86 -5.36
CA GLN A 91 -15.89 -0.96 -4.84
C GLN A 91 -16.39 -0.04 -5.94
N PRO A 92 -17.70 0.02 -6.25
CA PRO A 92 -18.22 0.87 -7.32
C PRO A 92 -17.93 2.35 -7.07
N GLY A 93 -17.98 2.77 -5.79
CA GLY A 93 -17.76 4.15 -5.36
C GLY A 93 -16.34 4.51 -4.93
N ALA A 94 -15.36 3.62 -5.09
CA ALA A 94 -13.96 3.92 -4.76
C ALA A 94 -13.09 4.18 -6.00
N VAL A 95 -12.04 4.98 -5.78
CA VAL A 95 -10.84 5.12 -6.61
C VAL A 95 -9.60 4.93 -5.72
N GLN A 96 -8.42 4.78 -6.31
CA GLN A 96 -7.22 4.45 -5.52
C GLN A 96 -6.77 5.58 -4.59
N GLN A 97 -6.91 6.84 -5.04
CA GLN A 97 -6.53 8.03 -4.27
C GLN A 97 -7.78 8.75 -3.77
N THR A 98 -7.97 8.78 -2.45
CA THR A 98 -9.22 9.19 -1.79
C THR A 98 -9.53 10.69 -1.93
N ASN A 99 -8.52 11.51 -2.19
CA ASN A 99 -8.70 12.95 -2.46
C ASN A 99 -9.55 13.24 -3.71
N TRP A 100 -9.79 12.25 -4.57
CA TRP A 100 -10.68 12.38 -5.72
C TRP A 100 -12.12 11.92 -5.45
N GLU A 101 -12.39 11.34 -4.28
CA GLU A 101 -13.74 10.94 -3.84
C GLU A 101 -14.51 12.10 -3.20
N VAL A 102 -13.81 13.20 -2.89
CA VAL A 102 -14.34 14.35 -2.17
C VAL A 102 -14.59 15.56 -3.08
N ILE A 103 -15.49 16.44 -2.64
CA ILE A 103 -15.66 17.79 -3.22
C ILE A 103 -15.54 18.81 -2.09
N GLY A 104 -14.47 19.62 -2.14
CA GLY A 104 -14.03 20.36 -0.95
C GLY A 104 -13.69 19.36 0.16
N ASN A 105 -14.26 19.53 1.36
CA ASN A 105 -14.17 18.56 2.46
C ASN A 105 -15.46 17.74 2.62
N LYS A 106 -16.32 17.72 1.60
CA LYS A 106 -17.53 16.89 1.58
C LYS A 106 -17.23 15.59 0.85
N GLY A 107 -17.05 14.53 1.62
CA GLY A 107 -16.95 13.15 1.16
C GLY A 107 -17.24 12.20 2.31
N CYS A 108 -16.74 10.99 2.22
CA CYS A 108 -16.97 9.94 3.20
C CYS A 108 -15.66 9.13 3.32
N LEU A 109 -14.70 9.74 4.00
CA LEU A 109 -13.35 9.23 4.17
C LEU A 109 -13.13 8.77 5.61
N GLY A 110 -12.26 7.78 5.77
CA GLY A 110 -11.91 7.21 7.07
C GLY A 110 -13.07 6.46 7.72
N PHE A 111 -12.99 6.28 9.03
CA PHE A 111 -13.87 5.37 9.78
C PHE A 111 -14.47 5.99 11.04
N ASN A 112 -14.44 7.32 11.15
CA ASN A 112 -15.06 8.00 12.28
C ASN A 112 -16.58 7.97 12.13
N GLN A 113 -17.25 7.10 12.90
CA GLN A 113 -18.69 6.88 12.85
C GLN A 113 -19.53 8.17 12.87
N THR A 114 -19.14 9.15 13.68
CA THR A 114 -19.89 10.40 13.85
C THR A 114 -19.56 11.46 12.79
N ALA A 115 -18.51 11.25 11.99
CA ALA A 115 -18.15 12.16 10.91
C ALA A 115 -19.23 12.10 9.82
N PRO A 116 -19.71 13.26 9.31
CA PRO A 116 -20.72 13.26 8.25
C PRO A 116 -20.19 12.59 6.97
N CYS A 117 -20.91 11.57 6.51
CA CYS A 117 -20.65 10.92 5.22
C CYS A 117 -21.46 11.59 4.10
N TYR A 118 -20.76 12.21 3.16
CA TYR A 118 -21.35 12.80 1.96
C TYR A 118 -21.01 11.99 0.72
N GLN A 119 -21.89 12.04 -0.28
CA GLN A 119 -21.63 11.46 -1.60
C GLN A 119 -20.34 11.99 -2.25
N GLY A 120 -20.01 13.27 -2.03
CA GLY A 120 -18.81 13.89 -2.60
C GLY A 120 -18.77 13.79 -4.14
N ALA A 121 -17.62 13.38 -4.67
CA ALA A 121 -17.41 13.15 -6.10
C ALA A 121 -17.86 11.76 -6.55
N VAL A 122 -18.31 10.90 -5.63
CA VAL A 122 -18.75 9.55 -5.95
C VAL A 122 -19.99 9.59 -6.86
N PRO A 123 -20.01 8.87 -7.99
CA PRO A 123 -21.15 8.79 -8.90
C PRO A 123 -22.43 8.36 -8.17
N LEU A 124 -23.60 8.77 -8.66
CA LEU A 124 -24.88 8.36 -8.04
C LEU A 124 -25.32 6.97 -8.51
N TYR A 125 -24.98 6.63 -9.75
CA TYR A 125 -25.28 5.34 -10.34
C TYR A 125 -24.02 4.79 -11.02
N THR A 126 -23.85 3.48 -10.96
CA THR A 126 -22.79 2.76 -11.67
C THR A 126 -23.41 1.62 -12.47
N VAL A 127 -23.10 1.53 -13.76
CA VAL A 127 -23.34 0.32 -14.55
C VAL A 127 -22.12 -0.59 -14.38
N ASN A 128 -22.33 -1.75 -13.78
CA ASN A 128 -21.34 -2.83 -13.79
C ASN A 128 -21.41 -3.51 -15.17
N ALA A 129 -20.54 -3.10 -16.10
CA ALA A 129 -20.58 -3.58 -17.47
C ALA A 129 -19.81 -4.90 -17.62
N THR A 130 -20.47 -5.90 -18.20
CA THR A 130 -19.88 -7.23 -18.50
C THR A 130 -19.89 -7.53 -20.00
N SER A 131 -20.42 -6.61 -20.83
CA SER A 131 -20.59 -6.78 -22.26
C SER A 131 -20.48 -5.44 -23.02
N ILE A 132 -20.25 -5.51 -24.32
CA ILE A 132 -20.25 -4.33 -25.20
C ILE A 132 -21.64 -3.68 -25.21
N GLU A 133 -22.70 -4.48 -25.16
CA GLU A 133 -24.10 -4.03 -25.17
C GLU A 133 -24.44 -3.21 -23.91
N ASP A 134 -23.89 -3.57 -22.75
CA ASP A 134 -24.05 -2.77 -21.51
C ASP A 134 -23.41 -1.38 -21.68
N VAL A 135 -22.20 -1.34 -22.25
CA VAL A 135 -21.48 -0.10 -22.55
C VAL A 135 -22.28 0.78 -23.51
N GLN A 136 -22.77 0.21 -24.62
CA GLN A 136 -23.59 0.93 -25.59
C GLN A 136 -24.88 1.46 -24.95
N SER A 137 -25.54 0.66 -24.11
CA SER A 137 -26.77 1.06 -23.42
C SER A 137 -26.54 2.22 -22.46
N ALA A 138 -25.47 2.17 -21.66
CA ALA A 138 -25.08 3.26 -20.76
C ALA A 138 -24.70 4.55 -21.49
N VAL A 139 -23.91 4.44 -22.56
CA VAL A 139 -23.51 5.60 -23.40
C VAL A 139 -24.73 6.26 -24.03
N ARG A 140 -25.60 5.48 -24.68
CA ARG A 140 -26.83 6.00 -25.29
C ARG A 140 -27.76 6.63 -24.25
N PHE A 141 -27.86 6.03 -23.06
CA PHE A 141 -28.66 6.58 -21.97
C PHE A 141 -28.11 7.92 -21.47
N ALA A 142 -26.80 8.02 -21.21
CA ALA A 142 -26.19 9.25 -20.75
C ALA A 142 -26.31 10.37 -21.78
N ALA A 143 -26.06 10.06 -23.06
CA ALA A 143 -26.22 10.99 -24.18
C ALA A 143 -27.68 11.49 -24.30
N LYS A 144 -28.66 10.57 -24.29
CA LYS A 144 -30.08 10.89 -24.42
C LYS A 144 -30.58 11.80 -23.29
N ASN A 145 -30.11 11.59 -22.07
CA ASN A 145 -30.58 12.31 -20.88
C ASN A 145 -29.67 13.48 -20.48
N ASN A 146 -28.61 13.76 -21.23
CA ASN A 146 -27.61 14.80 -20.93
C ASN A 146 -27.01 14.69 -19.51
N ILE A 147 -26.74 13.47 -19.05
CA ILE A 147 -26.10 13.22 -17.74
C ILE A 147 -24.59 13.15 -17.95
N ARG A 148 -23.81 13.58 -16.93
CA ARG A 148 -22.37 13.37 -16.93
C ARG A 148 -22.06 11.87 -16.95
N LEU A 149 -21.34 11.40 -17.96
CA LEU A 149 -20.83 10.04 -18.03
C LEU A 149 -19.39 10.02 -17.52
N VAL A 150 -19.10 9.10 -16.60
CA VAL A 150 -17.75 8.81 -16.10
C VAL A 150 -17.41 7.38 -16.52
N VAL A 151 -16.17 7.12 -16.88
CA VAL A 151 -15.69 5.78 -17.23
C VAL A 151 -14.65 5.36 -16.21
N LYS A 152 -14.92 4.25 -15.52
CA LYS A 152 -14.00 3.67 -14.55
C LYS A 152 -13.57 2.29 -15.01
N ASN A 153 -12.26 2.09 -15.12
CA ASN A 153 -11.67 0.75 -15.14
C ASN A 153 -11.33 0.35 -13.69
N THR A 154 -10.13 0.67 -13.24
CA THR A 154 -9.60 0.29 -11.92
C THR A 154 -9.60 1.42 -10.90
N GLY A 155 -9.92 2.65 -11.29
CA GLY A 155 -9.85 3.81 -10.38
C GLY A 155 -8.43 4.30 -10.05
N HIS A 156 -7.39 3.82 -10.74
CA HIS A 156 -5.97 4.21 -10.56
C HIS A 156 -5.60 5.66 -10.94
N ASP A 157 -6.57 6.48 -11.35
CA ASP A 157 -6.27 7.78 -11.93
C ASP A 157 -5.78 8.79 -10.88
N TYR A 158 -4.55 9.29 -11.04
CA TYR A 158 -3.94 10.24 -10.12
C TYR A 158 -4.51 11.66 -10.17
N ILE A 159 -5.37 12.00 -11.14
CA ILE A 159 -5.94 13.35 -11.30
C ILE A 159 -7.49 13.35 -11.38
N GLY A 160 -8.14 12.29 -10.88
CA GLY A 160 -9.59 12.22 -10.69
C GLY A 160 -10.43 12.12 -11.98
N ARG A 161 -9.89 11.60 -13.08
CA ARG A 161 -10.61 11.47 -14.38
C ARG A 161 -11.62 10.33 -14.43
N SER A 162 -11.51 9.35 -13.53
CA SER A 162 -12.37 8.16 -13.45
C SER A 162 -13.50 8.28 -12.42
N ILE A 163 -13.76 9.50 -11.93
CA ILE A 163 -14.77 9.81 -10.91
C ILE A 163 -15.42 11.18 -11.19
N GLY A 164 -16.61 11.43 -10.63
CA GLY A 164 -17.29 12.70 -10.82
C GLY A 164 -18.67 12.77 -10.19
N ALA A 165 -18.96 13.87 -9.49
CA ALA A 165 -20.26 14.07 -8.85
C ALA A 165 -21.42 14.10 -9.84
N SER A 166 -22.60 13.71 -9.33
CA SER A 166 -23.88 13.77 -10.05
C SER A 166 -23.81 13.10 -11.43
N SER A 167 -23.10 11.97 -11.50
CA SER A 167 -22.81 11.28 -12.75
C SER A 167 -23.36 9.86 -12.77
N LEU A 168 -23.45 9.31 -13.98
CA LEU A 168 -23.51 7.88 -14.25
C LEU A 168 -22.09 7.40 -14.50
N ASN A 169 -21.63 6.43 -13.71
CA ASN A 169 -20.38 5.75 -13.92
C ASN A 169 -20.59 4.48 -14.76
N LEU A 170 -19.70 4.27 -15.71
CA LEU A 170 -19.62 3.07 -16.50
C LEU A 170 -18.37 2.31 -16.05
N TRP A 171 -18.58 1.23 -15.30
CA TRP A 171 -17.53 0.46 -14.70
C TRP A 171 -17.24 -0.77 -15.56
N VAL A 172 -16.16 -0.69 -16.35
CA VAL A 172 -15.80 -1.69 -17.38
C VAL A 172 -14.86 -2.79 -16.86
N TYR A 173 -14.65 -2.84 -15.54
CA TYR A 173 -13.71 -3.73 -14.88
C TYR A 173 -14.04 -5.21 -15.08
N PHE A 174 -15.31 -5.58 -15.15
CA PHE A 174 -15.74 -7.00 -15.24
C PHE A 174 -15.71 -7.57 -16.65
N MET A 175 -15.27 -6.79 -17.64
CA MET A 175 -14.92 -7.31 -18.97
C MET A 175 -13.51 -7.90 -18.89
N LYS A 176 -13.42 -9.20 -18.59
CA LYS A 176 -12.16 -9.88 -18.19
C LYS A 176 -11.61 -10.87 -19.23
N ASN A 177 -12.23 -11.03 -20.40
CA ASN A 177 -11.75 -12.03 -21.36
C ASN A 177 -10.44 -11.60 -22.01
N PHE A 178 -9.59 -12.58 -22.30
CA PHE A 178 -8.41 -12.38 -23.13
C PHE A 178 -8.05 -13.64 -23.91
N SER A 179 -7.29 -13.48 -24.99
CA SER A 179 -6.76 -14.59 -25.78
C SER A 179 -5.47 -14.22 -26.52
N PHE A 180 -4.61 -15.22 -26.73
CA PHE A 180 -3.40 -15.09 -27.55
C PHE A 180 -3.64 -15.61 -28.97
N THR A 181 -2.90 -15.05 -29.92
CA THR A 181 -2.88 -15.51 -31.31
C THR A 181 -1.52 -15.25 -31.94
N ASP A 182 -0.96 -16.23 -32.64
CA ASP A 182 0.34 -16.11 -33.32
C ASP A 182 0.25 -15.32 -34.65
N SER A 183 -0.97 -15.11 -35.15
CA SER A 183 -1.19 -14.59 -36.50
C SER A 183 -2.40 -13.64 -36.54
N PHE A 184 -2.42 -12.64 -35.65
CA PHE A 184 -3.43 -11.60 -35.66
C PHE A 184 -3.32 -10.75 -36.93
N VAL A 185 -4.45 -10.56 -37.60
CA VAL A 185 -4.59 -9.64 -38.74
C VAL A 185 -5.59 -8.56 -38.33
N PRO A 186 -5.20 -7.28 -38.29
CA PRO A 186 -6.13 -6.20 -37.97
C PRO A 186 -7.34 -6.20 -38.88
N GLU A 187 -8.52 -5.96 -38.31
CA GLU A 187 -9.76 -5.97 -39.08
C GLU A 187 -9.74 -4.92 -40.19
N GLY A 188 -10.21 -5.26 -41.38
CA GLY A 188 -10.17 -4.38 -42.56
C GLY A 188 -8.82 -4.37 -43.29
N ALA A 189 -7.82 -5.14 -42.85
CA ALA A 189 -6.59 -5.33 -43.60
C ALA A 189 -6.86 -6.03 -44.97
N PRO A 190 -6.07 -5.72 -46.02
CA PRO A 190 -6.19 -6.40 -47.30
C PRO A 190 -6.02 -7.93 -47.18
N SER A 191 -6.74 -8.67 -48.02
CA SER A 191 -6.62 -10.13 -48.10
C SER A 191 -5.16 -10.54 -48.36
N GLY A 192 -4.65 -11.49 -47.59
CA GLY A 192 -3.26 -11.96 -47.68
C GLY A 192 -2.24 -11.18 -46.83
N SER A 193 -2.70 -10.24 -45.99
CA SER A 193 -1.83 -9.60 -44.99
C SER A 193 -1.25 -10.64 -44.03
N SER A 194 0.05 -10.53 -43.75
CA SER A 194 0.73 -11.40 -42.78
C SER A 194 0.22 -11.13 -41.36
N GLY A 195 0.01 -12.19 -40.59
CA GLY A 195 -0.36 -12.06 -39.18
C GLY A 195 0.83 -11.70 -38.28
N ILE A 196 0.51 -11.21 -37.08
CA ILE A 196 1.46 -10.79 -36.05
C ILE A 196 1.07 -11.47 -34.74
N GLY A 197 2.05 -11.93 -33.96
CA GLY A 197 1.82 -12.41 -32.60
C GLY A 197 1.17 -11.32 -31.75
N ALA A 198 0.05 -11.64 -31.10
CA ALA A 198 -0.74 -10.68 -30.36
C ALA A 198 -1.52 -11.30 -29.20
N ILE A 199 -1.93 -10.41 -28.29
CA ILE A 199 -2.90 -10.68 -27.23
C ILE A 199 -4.10 -9.74 -27.41
N VAL A 200 -5.30 -10.28 -27.38
CA VAL A 200 -6.58 -9.55 -27.41
C VAL A 200 -7.10 -9.51 -25.99
N LEU A 201 -7.40 -8.30 -25.49
CA LEU A 201 -7.75 -8.01 -24.11
C LEU A 201 -9.07 -7.23 -24.05
N ASP A 202 -10.03 -7.73 -23.28
CA ASP A 202 -11.17 -6.93 -22.86
C ASP A 202 -10.70 -5.76 -21.96
N SER A 203 -11.54 -4.73 -21.83
CA SER A 203 -11.17 -3.48 -21.18
C SER A 203 -10.77 -3.60 -19.70
N GLY A 204 -11.31 -4.59 -19.00
CA GLY A 204 -11.15 -4.79 -17.56
C GLY A 204 -9.96 -5.68 -17.18
N VAL A 205 -9.22 -6.24 -18.13
CA VAL A 205 -8.07 -7.13 -17.83
C VAL A 205 -6.93 -6.35 -17.17
N LEU A 206 -6.29 -6.94 -16.15
CA LEU A 206 -5.22 -6.32 -15.36
C LEU A 206 -3.83 -6.83 -15.80
N TRP A 207 -2.78 -6.06 -15.53
CA TRP A 207 -1.42 -6.44 -15.93
C TRP A 207 -0.91 -7.72 -15.27
N LYS A 208 -1.28 -7.98 -14.00
CA LYS A 208 -0.90 -9.24 -13.33
C LYS A 208 -1.40 -10.47 -14.10
N ASP A 209 -2.65 -10.43 -14.54
CA ASP A 209 -3.28 -11.55 -15.27
C ASP A 209 -2.57 -11.76 -16.61
N VAL A 210 -2.24 -10.67 -17.31
CA VAL A 210 -1.51 -10.71 -18.59
C VAL A 210 -0.10 -11.25 -18.42
N TYR A 211 0.64 -10.85 -17.39
CA TYR A 211 2.02 -11.32 -17.21
C TYR A 211 2.09 -12.80 -16.90
N LYS A 212 1.21 -13.30 -16.03
CA LYS A 212 1.10 -14.75 -15.77
C LYS A 212 0.79 -15.51 -17.05
N ALA A 213 -0.21 -15.05 -17.81
CA ALA A 213 -0.61 -15.73 -19.04
C ALA A 213 0.45 -15.62 -20.16
N ALA A 214 1.17 -14.50 -20.26
CA ALA A 214 2.24 -14.32 -21.23
C ALA A 214 3.44 -15.22 -20.95
N ASP A 215 3.77 -15.44 -19.67
CA ASP A 215 4.78 -16.39 -19.22
C ASP A 215 4.45 -17.82 -19.67
N GLU A 216 3.20 -18.25 -19.49
CA GLU A 216 2.70 -19.56 -19.94
C GLU A 216 2.76 -19.72 -21.48
N GLN A 217 2.64 -18.62 -22.22
CA GLN A 217 2.78 -18.59 -23.68
C GLN A 217 4.22 -18.34 -24.17
N ASN A 218 5.19 -18.19 -23.25
CA ASN A 218 6.59 -17.89 -23.55
C ASN A 218 6.76 -16.64 -24.44
N VAL A 219 6.01 -15.57 -24.11
CA VAL A 219 6.07 -14.27 -24.79
C VAL A 219 6.12 -13.13 -23.77
N ILE A 220 6.47 -11.94 -24.26
CA ILE A 220 6.46 -10.70 -23.51
C ILE A 220 5.34 -9.80 -24.00
N VAL A 221 4.69 -9.11 -23.06
CA VAL A 221 3.77 -8.00 -23.31
C VAL A 221 4.27 -6.77 -22.54
N VAL A 222 4.33 -5.62 -23.21
CA VAL A 222 4.80 -4.37 -22.59
C VAL A 222 3.67 -3.75 -21.76
N GLY A 223 3.82 -3.75 -20.43
CA GLY A 223 2.83 -3.22 -19.51
C GLY A 223 3.40 -2.49 -18.30
N GLY A 224 2.51 -2.10 -17.37
CA GLY A 224 2.85 -1.36 -16.16
C GLY A 224 3.50 -2.22 -15.08
N ALA A 225 4.26 -1.60 -14.18
CA ALA A 225 4.89 -2.30 -13.05
C ALA A 225 3.93 -2.67 -11.92
N GLU A 226 2.77 -2.02 -11.84
CA GLU A 226 1.75 -2.30 -10.84
C GLU A 226 0.70 -3.27 -11.39
N GLY A 227 0.53 -4.43 -10.73
CA GLY A 227 -0.29 -5.54 -11.26
C GLY A 227 -1.77 -5.24 -11.38
N THR A 228 -2.25 -4.31 -10.56
CA THR A 228 -3.66 -3.94 -10.47
C THR A 228 -4.05 -2.86 -11.47
N VAL A 229 -3.10 -2.34 -12.27
CA VAL A 229 -3.39 -1.35 -13.32
C VAL A 229 -4.08 -2.03 -14.50
N GLY A 230 -5.15 -1.41 -15.00
CA GLY A 230 -5.92 -1.92 -16.14
C GLY A 230 -5.18 -1.75 -17.47
N THR A 231 -5.09 -2.83 -18.24
CA THR A 231 -4.30 -2.94 -19.49
C THR A 231 -4.78 -1.99 -20.58
N SER A 232 -6.08 -1.93 -20.79
CA SER A 232 -6.73 -1.22 -21.92
C SER A 232 -7.28 0.15 -21.56
N GLY A 233 -7.13 0.57 -20.31
CA GLY A 233 -7.65 1.85 -19.79
C GLY A 233 -6.74 3.05 -20.06
N GLY A 234 -6.78 4.00 -19.11
CA GLY A 234 -5.99 5.23 -19.18
C GLY A 234 -4.48 5.00 -19.28
N TYR A 235 -3.96 3.90 -18.69
CA TYR A 235 -2.54 3.55 -18.73
C TYR A 235 -2.00 3.57 -20.16
N CYS A 236 -2.51 2.68 -21.03
CA CYS A 236 -2.02 2.61 -22.40
C CYS A 236 -2.53 3.77 -23.23
N GLN A 237 -3.79 4.20 -23.07
CA GLN A 237 -4.34 5.30 -23.88
C GLN A 237 -3.65 6.66 -23.64
N GLY A 238 -2.95 6.84 -22.52
CA GLY A 238 -2.15 8.03 -22.20
C GLY A 238 -0.64 7.90 -22.49
N GLY A 239 -0.14 6.71 -22.86
CA GLY A 239 1.28 6.44 -23.08
C GLY A 239 1.69 5.05 -22.60
N GLY A 240 1.72 4.87 -21.27
CA GLY A 240 2.09 3.62 -20.60
C GLY A 240 3.58 3.33 -20.68
N HIS A 241 4.32 3.69 -19.63
CA HIS A 241 5.74 3.34 -19.48
C HIS A 241 5.91 1.98 -18.79
N SER A 242 7.04 1.33 -19.04
CA SER A 242 7.38 -0.02 -18.57
C SER A 242 8.90 -0.12 -18.37
N PRO A 243 9.41 -0.99 -17.48
CA PRO A 243 10.82 -1.37 -17.53
C PRO A 243 11.20 -1.94 -18.90
N LEU A 244 10.25 -2.54 -19.64
CA LEU A 244 10.51 -3.07 -20.98
C LEU A 244 10.39 -2.02 -22.08
N SER A 245 10.03 -0.77 -21.75
CA SER A 245 9.83 0.27 -22.76
C SER A 245 11.08 0.61 -23.56
N PRO A 246 12.28 0.72 -22.97
CA PRO A 246 13.50 0.92 -23.76
C PRO A 246 13.78 -0.21 -24.76
N LEU A 247 13.28 -1.43 -24.52
CA LEU A 247 13.46 -2.58 -25.41
C LEU A 247 12.36 -2.71 -26.48
N HIS A 248 11.13 -2.28 -26.18
CA HIS A 248 9.96 -2.57 -27.03
C HIS A 248 9.03 -1.37 -27.28
N GLY A 249 9.42 -0.16 -26.89
CA GLY A 249 8.59 1.05 -26.98
C GLY A 249 7.60 1.18 -25.82
N LEU A 250 6.87 2.30 -25.77
CA LEU A 250 5.80 2.49 -24.78
C LEU A 250 4.64 1.51 -25.04
N CYS A 251 3.72 1.37 -24.09
CA CYS A 251 2.50 0.58 -24.31
C CYS A 251 1.76 1.04 -25.57
N VAL A 252 1.61 2.36 -25.77
CA VAL A 252 1.00 2.92 -26.98
C VAL A 252 1.67 2.41 -28.25
N ASP A 253 2.98 2.16 -28.27
CA ASP A 253 3.71 1.74 -29.46
C ASP A 253 3.39 0.29 -29.87
N ASN A 254 2.82 -0.49 -28.93
CA ASN A 254 2.54 -1.91 -29.08
C ASN A 254 1.09 -2.24 -29.45
N VAL A 255 0.19 -1.24 -29.48
CA VAL A 255 -1.21 -1.44 -29.84
C VAL A 255 -1.37 -1.68 -31.34
N LEU A 256 -2.10 -2.74 -31.70
CA LEU A 256 -2.46 -3.10 -33.07
C LEU A 256 -3.88 -2.68 -33.45
N GLN A 257 -4.82 -2.74 -32.51
CA GLN A 257 -6.24 -2.43 -32.74
C GLN A 257 -6.95 -2.05 -31.42
N TYR A 258 -7.93 -1.17 -31.52
CA TYR A 258 -8.94 -0.95 -30.48
C TYR A 258 -10.34 -1.20 -31.03
N LYS A 259 -11.23 -1.75 -30.20
CA LYS A 259 -12.67 -1.60 -30.36
C LYS A 259 -13.18 -0.60 -29.34
N VAL A 260 -13.93 0.39 -29.80
CA VAL A 260 -14.33 1.56 -29.01
C VAL A 260 -15.80 1.88 -29.25
N VAL A 261 -16.55 2.12 -28.17
CA VAL A 261 -17.91 2.66 -28.25
C VAL A 261 -17.83 4.19 -28.22
N THR A 262 -18.20 4.83 -29.33
CA THR A 262 -18.17 6.29 -29.51
C THR A 262 -19.39 6.98 -28.91
N ALA A 263 -19.44 8.32 -28.90
CA ALA A 263 -20.47 9.09 -28.21
C ALA A 263 -21.89 8.91 -28.79
N ASP A 264 -21.98 8.43 -30.03
CA ASP A 264 -23.22 7.99 -30.68
C ASP A 264 -23.72 6.61 -30.20
N GLY A 265 -22.93 5.91 -29.38
CA GLY A 265 -23.23 4.57 -28.87
C GLY A 265 -22.87 3.45 -29.85
N GLU A 266 -22.16 3.74 -30.94
CA GLU A 266 -21.78 2.76 -31.95
C GLU A 266 -20.41 2.14 -31.66
N LEU A 267 -20.27 0.84 -31.93
CA LEU A 267 -18.98 0.16 -31.85
C LEU A 267 -18.16 0.47 -33.11
N LYS A 268 -16.96 1.02 -32.93
CA LYS A 268 -16.00 1.28 -34.00
C LYS A 268 -14.75 0.45 -33.78
N VAL A 269 -14.15 -0.01 -34.87
CA VAL A 269 -12.83 -0.65 -34.87
C VAL A 269 -11.80 0.35 -35.38
N ALA A 270 -10.79 0.64 -34.58
CA ALA A 270 -9.75 1.62 -34.89
C ALA A 270 -8.39 0.93 -34.98
N ASN A 271 -7.75 0.98 -36.15
CA ASN A 271 -6.43 0.41 -36.42
C ASN A 271 -5.76 1.14 -37.60
N SER A 272 -4.68 0.58 -38.15
CA SER A 272 -3.93 1.17 -39.29
C SER A 272 -4.67 1.14 -40.64
N TYR A 273 -5.79 0.42 -40.74
CA TYR A 273 -6.59 0.25 -41.95
C TYR A 273 -7.94 0.98 -41.91
N GLN A 274 -8.56 1.12 -40.74
CA GLN A 274 -9.86 1.78 -40.56
C GLN A 274 -9.87 2.69 -39.33
N ASN A 275 -10.65 3.79 -39.40
CA ASN A 275 -10.76 4.82 -38.36
C ASN A 275 -9.37 5.29 -37.86
N LYS A 276 -8.45 5.56 -38.79
CA LYS A 276 -7.02 5.78 -38.52
C LYS A 276 -6.75 6.97 -37.61
N ASP A 277 -7.53 8.05 -37.76
CA ASP A 277 -7.39 9.23 -36.90
C ASP A 277 -7.83 8.92 -35.46
N LEU A 278 -8.92 8.18 -35.28
CA LEU A 278 -9.34 7.69 -33.95
C LEU A 278 -8.30 6.72 -33.35
N PHE A 279 -7.72 5.84 -34.16
CA PHE A 279 -6.64 4.95 -33.71
C PHE A 279 -5.41 5.73 -33.23
N TRP A 280 -5.00 6.73 -33.99
CA TRP A 280 -3.92 7.63 -33.62
C TRP A 280 -4.24 8.37 -32.31
N ALA A 281 -5.46 8.90 -32.16
CA ALA A 281 -5.90 9.62 -30.97
C ALA A 281 -5.97 8.74 -29.71
N LEU A 282 -6.41 7.48 -29.82
CA LEU A 282 -6.45 6.54 -28.71
C LEU A 282 -5.06 6.09 -28.23
N ARG A 283 -4.02 6.24 -29.06
CA ARG A 283 -2.63 5.89 -28.75
C ARG A 283 -1.84 7.09 -28.20
N GLY A 284 -2.32 7.67 -27.10
CA GLY A 284 -1.63 8.74 -26.36
C GLY A 284 -2.46 10.00 -26.08
N GLY A 285 -3.65 10.13 -26.65
CA GLY A 285 -4.58 11.25 -26.41
C GLY A 285 -5.35 11.15 -25.10
N GLY A 286 -5.19 10.06 -24.34
CA GLY A 286 -5.80 9.86 -23.03
C GLY A 286 -7.10 9.07 -23.05
N GLY A 287 -7.33 8.32 -21.96
CA GLY A 287 -8.55 7.54 -21.76
C GLY A 287 -9.79 8.41 -21.55
N ALA A 288 -10.97 7.80 -21.70
CA ALA A 288 -12.28 8.42 -21.42
C ALA A 288 -12.51 9.77 -22.14
N THR A 289 -11.88 9.94 -23.32
CA THR A 289 -11.92 11.19 -24.10
C THR A 289 -12.55 10.99 -25.47
N PHE A 290 -12.18 9.94 -26.20
CA PHE A 290 -12.67 9.71 -27.57
C PHE A 290 -13.77 8.65 -27.66
N GLY A 291 -14.03 7.94 -26.56
CA GLY A 291 -14.95 6.82 -26.47
C GLY A 291 -14.60 5.88 -25.31
N VAL A 292 -15.36 4.80 -25.19
CA VAL A 292 -15.09 3.72 -24.23
C VAL A 292 -14.41 2.58 -24.97
N VAL A 293 -13.11 2.39 -24.76
CA VAL A 293 -12.40 1.20 -25.27
C VAL A 293 -12.94 -0.01 -24.53
N VAL A 294 -13.44 -1.00 -25.29
CA VAL A 294 -14.01 -2.26 -24.78
C VAL A 294 -13.11 -3.46 -25.05
N GLU A 295 -12.25 -3.36 -26.07
CA GLU A 295 -11.26 -4.38 -26.43
C GLU A 295 -10.00 -3.69 -26.98
N ALA A 296 -8.82 -4.20 -26.61
CA ALA A 296 -7.54 -3.76 -27.13
C ALA A 296 -6.71 -4.96 -27.58
N THR A 297 -6.01 -4.82 -28.69
CA THR A 297 -5.08 -5.84 -29.18
C THR A 297 -3.66 -5.31 -29.14
N TYR A 298 -2.78 -6.03 -28.45
CA TYR A 298 -1.36 -5.68 -28.31
C TYR A 298 -0.49 -6.68 -29.02
N LYS A 299 0.61 -6.20 -29.60
CA LYS A 299 1.69 -7.05 -30.10
C LYS A 299 2.35 -7.80 -28.93
N THR A 300 2.64 -9.08 -29.14
CA THR A 300 3.53 -9.87 -28.27
C THR A 300 4.95 -9.89 -28.81
N HIS A 301 5.93 -10.04 -27.93
CA HIS A 301 7.35 -10.14 -28.28
C HIS A 301 7.91 -11.49 -27.84
N PRO A 302 9.01 -11.96 -28.46
CA PRO A 302 9.73 -13.14 -27.97
C PRO A 302 10.12 -12.97 -26.49
N ALA A 303 10.04 -14.05 -25.71
CA ALA A 303 10.56 -14.05 -24.35
C ALA A 303 12.05 -13.70 -24.29
N VAL A 304 12.45 -13.05 -23.19
CA VAL A 304 13.85 -12.88 -22.82
C VAL A 304 14.45 -14.25 -22.47
N LYS A 305 15.75 -14.40 -22.69
CA LYS A 305 16.54 -15.58 -22.28
C LYS A 305 16.92 -15.49 -20.80
N SER A 306 17.15 -14.28 -20.31
CA SER A 306 17.42 -13.99 -18.90
C SER A 306 17.14 -12.53 -18.59
N LEU A 307 16.86 -12.22 -17.33
CA LEU A 307 16.59 -10.88 -16.85
C LEU A 307 17.37 -10.63 -15.56
N ASN A 308 18.37 -9.76 -15.64
CA ASN A 308 19.07 -9.29 -14.44
C ASN A 308 18.20 -8.24 -13.76
N TYR A 309 17.96 -8.43 -12.48
CA TYR A 309 17.11 -7.59 -11.64
C TYR A 309 17.94 -7.08 -10.46
N ALA A 310 18.34 -5.82 -10.56
CA ALA A 310 19.15 -5.13 -9.57
C ALA A 310 18.25 -4.44 -8.56
N THR A 311 18.33 -4.86 -7.30
CA THR A 311 17.63 -4.25 -6.16
C THR A 311 18.65 -3.79 -5.14
N TYR A 312 18.83 -2.47 -5.03
CA TYR A 312 19.77 -1.86 -4.09
C TYR A 312 19.09 -0.80 -3.23
N LEU A 313 19.47 -0.75 -1.96
CA LEU A 313 19.13 0.28 -1.01
C LEU A 313 20.43 0.93 -0.52
N LEU A 314 20.57 2.23 -0.71
CA LEU A 314 21.66 3.03 -0.17
C LEU A 314 21.11 3.89 0.95
N SER A 315 21.57 3.68 2.18
CA SER A 315 21.20 4.49 3.35
C SER A 315 22.36 5.42 3.72
N PHE A 316 22.08 6.69 3.98
CA PHE A 316 23.09 7.71 4.24
C PHE A 316 22.57 8.83 5.14
N ASN A 317 23.50 9.54 5.77
CA ASN A 317 23.20 10.74 6.54
C ASN A 317 23.97 11.95 6.01
N GLY A 318 23.37 13.14 6.13
CA GLY A 318 24.00 14.41 5.82
C GLY A 318 23.71 14.93 4.41
N THR A 319 23.50 16.23 4.32
CA THR A 319 23.12 16.92 3.08
C THR A 319 24.20 16.88 2.00
N GLU A 320 25.48 16.87 2.39
CA GLU A 320 26.61 16.79 1.45
C GLU A 320 26.71 15.39 0.80
N THR A 321 26.56 14.32 1.60
CA THR A 321 26.54 12.95 1.09
C THR A 321 25.35 12.72 0.18
N ARG A 322 24.16 13.19 0.57
CA ARG A 322 22.96 13.17 -0.30
C ARG A 322 23.23 13.82 -1.65
N HIS A 323 23.83 15.01 -1.65
CA HIS A 323 24.14 15.73 -2.89
C HIS A 323 25.10 14.95 -3.78
N LYS A 324 26.22 14.47 -3.22
CA LYS A 324 27.22 13.67 -3.93
C LYS A 324 26.62 12.38 -4.52
N LEU A 325 25.82 11.66 -3.75
CA LEU A 325 25.18 10.42 -4.19
C LEU A 325 24.18 10.65 -5.31
N ILE A 326 23.25 11.60 -5.15
CA ILE A 326 22.26 11.91 -6.21
C ILE A 326 22.97 12.40 -7.47
N ASN A 327 23.98 13.26 -7.35
CA ASN A 327 24.75 13.74 -8.50
C ASN A 327 25.43 12.58 -9.25
N ASN A 328 26.14 11.72 -8.52
CA ASN A 328 26.84 10.60 -9.11
C ASN A 328 25.85 9.59 -9.72
N PHE A 329 24.74 9.29 -9.04
CA PHE A 329 23.65 8.45 -9.54
C PHE A 329 23.09 8.98 -10.87
N LEU A 330 22.77 10.27 -10.94
CA LEU A 330 22.23 10.91 -12.13
C LEU A 330 23.24 10.94 -13.28
N SER A 331 24.54 11.06 -12.98
CA SER A 331 25.60 11.03 -14.00
C SER A 331 25.72 9.69 -14.73
N HIS A 332 25.28 8.59 -14.11
CA HIS A 332 25.31 7.26 -14.71
C HIS A 332 24.11 6.94 -15.61
N GLN A 333 23.00 7.68 -15.50
CA GLN A 333 21.73 7.29 -16.12
C GLN A 333 21.77 7.18 -17.65
N ALA A 334 22.46 8.10 -18.32
CA ALA A 334 22.59 8.05 -19.78
C ALA A 334 23.39 6.82 -20.23
N LYS A 335 24.47 6.50 -19.52
CA LYS A 335 25.30 5.33 -19.78
C LYS A 335 24.52 4.04 -19.52
N TRP A 336 23.85 3.94 -18.37
CA TRP A 336 23.06 2.77 -18.02
C TRP A 336 21.94 2.51 -19.01
N SER A 337 21.27 3.55 -19.51
CA SER A 337 20.28 3.41 -20.58
C SER A 337 20.88 2.89 -21.89
N ASP A 338 22.08 3.34 -22.28
CA ASP A 338 22.76 2.83 -23.48
C ASP A 338 23.21 1.37 -23.31
N GLU A 339 23.51 0.96 -22.08
CA GLU A 339 23.83 -0.43 -21.71
C GLU A 339 22.57 -1.31 -21.60
N GLY A 340 21.38 -0.74 -21.68
CA GLY A 340 20.10 -1.46 -21.66
C GLY A 340 19.40 -1.51 -20.31
N TRP A 341 19.96 -0.88 -19.27
CA TRP A 341 19.29 -0.76 -17.98
C TRP A 341 18.06 0.13 -18.07
N SER A 342 17.06 -0.25 -17.30
CA SER A 342 15.77 0.41 -17.24
C SER A 342 15.11 0.15 -15.89
N GLY A 343 14.11 0.93 -15.49
CA GLY A 343 13.36 0.67 -14.26
C GLY A 343 13.17 1.92 -13.41
N TYR A 344 13.17 1.73 -12.10
CA TYR A 344 12.66 2.70 -11.15
C TYR A 344 13.65 2.97 -10.02
N SER A 345 13.69 4.20 -9.54
CA SER A 345 14.40 4.53 -8.31
C SER A 345 13.63 5.53 -7.46
N TYR A 346 13.87 5.48 -6.17
CA TYR A 346 13.26 6.34 -5.16
C TYR A 346 14.37 7.11 -4.46
N LEU A 347 14.35 8.44 -4.60
CA LEU A 347 15.30 9.35 -3.98
C LEU A 347 14.59 10.03 -2.80
N LEU A 348 15.00 9.72 -1.59
CA LEU A 348 14.53 10.35 -0.35
C LEU A 348 15.66 11.15 0.31
N ASN A 349 15.42 11.64 1.52
CA ASN A 349 16.38 12.49 2.23
C ASN A 349 17.58 11.73 2.76
N ASP A 350 17.39 10.45 3.07
CA ASP A 350 18.30 9.59 3.82
C ASP A 350 18.52 8.23 3.15
N TYR A 351 17.79 7.91 2.07
CA TYR A 351 18.09 6.75 1.25
C TYR A 351 17.81 6.92 -0.25
N ILE A 352 18.46 6.08 -1.05
CA ILE A 352 18.20 5.87 -2.48
C ILE A 352 17.88 4.38 -2.68
N ALA A 353 16.71 4.07 -3.23
CA ALA A 353 16.39 2.72 -3.66
C ALA A 353 16.48 2.62 -5.19
N VAL A 354 17.10 1.56 -5.73
CA VAL A 354 17.28 1.31 -7.17
C VAL A 354 16.70 -0.05 -7.50
N ILE A 355 15.77 -0.09 -8.45
CA ILE A 355 15.07 -1.29 -8.92
C ILE A 355 15.16 -1.34 -10.45
N TYR A 356 16.26 -1.88 -10.97
CA TYR A 356 16.61 -1.80 -12.38
C TYR A 356 16.66 -3.19 -13.04
N TYR A 357 16.28 -3.23 -14.31
CA TYR A 357 16.17 -4.41 -15.16
C TYR A 357 17.17 -4.33 -16.29
N LEU A 358 17.89 -5.42 -16.55
CA LEU A 358 18.78 -5.57 -17.70
C LEU A 358 18.54 -6.93 -18.38
N PRO A 359 17.74 -6.95 -19.47
CA PRO A 359 17.45 -8.15 -20.24
C PRO A 359 18.66 -8.72 -20.99
N ASP A 360 18.68 -10.04 -21.20
CA ASP A 360 19.53 -10.78 -22.14
C ASP A 360 21.04 -10.49 -22.04
N THR A 361 21.51 -10.16 -20.84
CA THR A 361 22.90 -9.82 -20.57
C THR A 361 23.51 -10.76 -19.54
N ASP A 362 24.80 -11.06 -19.68
CA ASP A 362 25.54 -11.86 -18.69
C ASP A 362 25.66 -11.11 -17.35
N VAL A 363 25.48 -11.82 -16.23
CA VAL A 363 25.45 -11.23 -14.89
C VAL A 363 26.78 -10.54 -14.52
N ASN A 364 27.93 -11.00 -15.01
CA ASN A 364 29.21 -10.34 -14.74
C ASN A 364 29.32 -9.00 -15.48
N THR A 365 28.73 -8.93 -16.67
CA THR A 365 28.62 -7.68 -17.44
C THR A 365 27.66 -6.72 -16.72
N ALA A 366 26.53 -7.21 -16.23
CA ALA A 366 25.58 -6.43 -15.43
C ALA A 366 26.24 -5.84 -14.17
N ASN A 367 26.93 -6.68 -13.38
CA ASN A 367 27.70 -6.24 -12.20
C ASN A 367 28.72 -5.17 -12.59
N SER A 368 29.58 -5.43 -13.58
CA SER A 368 30.63 -4.49 -14.00
C SER A 368 30.09 -3.14 -14.49
N SER A 369 28.85 -3.11 -15.02
CA SER A 369 28.20 -1.89 -15.50
C SER A 369 27.74 -0.96 -14.35
N ILE A 370 27.18 -1.53 -13.27
CA ILE A 370 26.55 -0.76 -12.19
C ILE A 370 27.44 -0.61 -10.95
N SER A 371 28.38 -1.54 -10.70
CA SER A 371 29.30 -1.52 -9.55
C SER A 371 30.03 -0.20 -9.32
N PRO A 372 30.51 0.55 -10.34
CA PRO A 372 31.22 1.81 -10.10
C PRO A 372 30.45 2.84 -9.27
N PHE A 373 29.12 2.88 -9.40
CA PHE A 373 28.28 3.78 -8.59
C PHE A 373 28.26 3.34 -7.12
N PHE A 374 28.09 2.04 -6.87
CA PHE A 374 28.04 1.50 -5.51
C PHE A 374 29.40 1.51 -4.82
N GLU A 375 30.49 1.29 -5.56
CA GLU A 375 31.87 1.45 -5.08
C GLU A 375 32.14 2.92 -4.70
N TYR A 376 31.71 3.87 -5.54
CA TYR A 376 31.77 5.30 -5.22
C TYR A 376 30.98 5.62 -3.95
N ALA A 377 29.76 5.11 -3.82
CA ALA A 377 28.92 5.31 -2.64
C ALA A 377 29.61 4.81 -1.37
N LYS A 378 30.12 3.57 -1.37
CA LYS A 378 30.88 2.98 -0.25
C LYS A 378 32.12 3.81 0.10
N SER A 379 32.81 4.39 -0.90
CA SER A 379 34.01 5.21 -0.69
C SER A 379 33.76 6.50 0.11
N LEU A 380 32.51 6.95 0.25
CA LEU A 380 32.16 8.12 1.05
C LEU A 380 32.23 7.86 2.57
N GLY A 381 32.28 6.58 2.99
CA GLY A 381 32.48 6.16 4.38
C GLY A 381 31.25 6.29 5.29
N ASN A 382 30.23 7.05 4.90
CA ASN A 382 28.99 7.24 5.66
C ASN A 382 27.73 6.80 4.89
N VAL A 383 27.90 5.83 3.98
CA VAL A 383 26.83 5.29 3.14
C VAL A 383 26.84 3.78 3.28
N GLN A 384 25.75 3.22 3.76
CA GLN A 384 25.49 1.79 3.73
C GLN A 384 24.88 1.44 2.38
N VAL A 385 25.39 0.40 1.73
CA VAL A 385 24.90 -0.07 0.43
C VAL A 385 24.56 -1.55 0.55
N GLU A 386 23.27 -1.83 0.53
CA GLU A 386 22.72 -3.18 0.54
C GLU A 386 22.07 -3.46 -0.81
N GLY A 387 22.21 -4.69 -1.31
CA GLY A 387 21.55 -5.06 -2.55
C GLY A 387 22.26 -6.14 -3.34
N ILE A 388 21.55 -6.63 -4.34
CA ILE A 388 21.99 -7.74 -5.17
C ILE A 388 21.44 -7.59 -6.59
N ILE A 389 22.12 -8.21 -7.54
CA ILE A 389 21.57 -8.49 -8.86
C ILE A 389 21.16 -9.95 -8.89
N ASN A 390 19.86 -10.20 -8.93
CA ASN A 390 19.30 -11.52 -9.14
C ASN A 390 19.11 -11.76 -10.64
N ASN A 391 19.29 -13.00 -11.10
CA ASN A 391 19.01 -13.37 -12.48
C ASN A 391 17.75 -14.24 -12.51
N TYR A 392 16.75 -13.80 -13.27
CA TYR A 392 15.50 -14.52 -13.44
C TYR A 392 15.33 -14.99 -14.89
N PRO A 393 14.78 -16.19 -15.12
CA PRO A 393 14.50 -16.71 -16.45
C PRO A 393 13.39 -15.94 -17.18
N THR A 394 12.43 -15.36 -16.46
CA THR A 394 11.26 -14.70 -17.08
C THR A 394 10.91 -13.38 -16.41
N PHE A 395 10.17 -12.54 -17.14
CA PHE A 395 9.67 -11.26 -16.60
C PHE A 395 8.69 -11.47 -15.44
N TRP A 396 7.88 -12.53 -15.49
CA TRP A 396 6.91 -12.87 -14.45
C TRP A 396 7.58 -13.11 -13.09
N GLU A 397 8.70 -13.82 -13.05
CA GLU A 397 9.41 -14.05 -11.78
C GLU A 397 9.99 -12.75 -11.18
N THR A 398 10.47 -11.83 -12.03
CA THR A 398 10.88 -10.49 -11.55
C THR A 398 9.71 -9.69 -11.01
N PHE A 399 8.53 -9.83 -11.64
CA PHE A 399 7.31 -9.15 -11.22
C PHE A 399 6.84 -9.66 -9.85
N LEU A 400 6.94 -10.96 -9.58
CA LEU A 400 6.64 -11.54 -8.26
C LEU A 400 7.64 -11.13 -7.17
N SER A 401 8.89 -10.88 -7.56
CA SER A 401 9.98 -10.47 -6.66
C SER A 401 10.03 -8.97 -6.41
N ALA A 402 9.18 -8.18 -7.08
CA ALA A 402 9.16 -6.74 -6.92
C ALA A 402 8.62 -6.33 -5.53
N PRO A 403 9.23 -5.35 -4.85
CA PRO A 403 8.70 -4.80 -3.60
C PRO A 403 7.26 -4.28 -3.71
N SER A 404 6.84 -3.88 -4.91
CA SER A 404 5.46 -3.55 -5.30
C SER A 404 4.59 -4.80 -5.55
N SER A 405 4.84 -5.87 -4.79
CA SER A 405 4.13 -7.16 -4.85
C SER A 405 2.63 -6.96 -4.61
N PRO A 406 1.74 -7.85 -5.11
CA PRO A 406 0.27 -7.79 -4.95
C PRO A 406 -0.29 -7.62 -3.51
N ASN A 407 0.56 -7.65 -2.47
CA ASN A 407 0.20 -7.41 -1.08
C ASN A 407 0.58 -6.01 -0.57
N ALA A 408 1.10 -5.13 -1.44
CA ALA A 408 1.49 -3.77 -1.06
C ALA A 408 0.27 -2.87 -0.79
N THR A 409 0.33 -2.09 0.29
CA THR A 409 -0.69 -1.09 0.67
C THR A 409 -0.39 0.25 -0.03
N ASN A 410 -0.88 0.41 -1.27
CA ASN A 410 -0.57 1.59 -2.09
C ASN A 410 -1.80 2.48 -2.41
N ALA A 411 -2.94 2.21 -1.78
CA ALA A 411 -4.18 2.94 -2.02
C ALA A 411 -4.87 3.42 -0.74
N GLY A 412 -6.00 4.09 -0.89
CA GLY A 412 -6.80 4.58 0.24
C GLY A 412 -6.23 5.82 0.91
N ALA A 413 -5.31 6.53 0.25
CA ALA A 413 -4.66 7.73 0.79
C ALA A 413 -4.86 8.94 -0.13
N ASN A 414 -4.70 10.14 0.43
CA ASN A 414 -4.70 11.38 -0.36
C ASN A 414 -3.33 11.58 -0.99
N THR A 415 -3.26 11.56 -2.32
CA THR A 415 -2.00 11.71 -3.07
C THR A 415 -2.16 12.70 -4.22
N LEU A 416 -1.17 13.60 -4.35
CA LEU A 416 -0.96 14.43 -5.52
C LEU A 416 0.44 14.19 -6.07
N LEU A 417 0.51 14.12 -7.39
CA LEU A 417 1.76 14.03 -8.12
C LEU A 417 2.05 15.35 -8.83
N GLY A 418 3.33 15.65 -9.01
CA GLY A 418 3.81 16.63 -9.97
C GLY A 418 4.99 16.04 -10.71
N SER A 419 5.11 16.25 -12.02
CA SER A 419 6.07 15.46 -12.78
C SER A 419 6.64 16.16 -14.00
N ARG A 420 7.70 15.59 -14.55
CA ARG A 420 8.32 16.06 -15.78
C ARG A 420 9.02 14.94 -16.53
N LEU A 421 8.99 14.99 -17.86
CA LEU A 421 9.88 14.23 -18.72
C LEU A 421 11.19 15.00 -18.87
N ILE A 422 12.30 14.43 -18.43
CA ILE A 422 13.62 15.04 -18.53
C ILE A 422 14.32 14.55 -19.80
N PRO A 423 14.65 15.45 -20.74
CA PRO A 423 15.36 15.12 -21.97
C PRO A 423 16.74 14.50 -21.71
N ARG A 424 17.16 13.59 -22.59
CA ARG A 424 18.50 12.96 -22.52
C ARG A 424 19.65 13.96 -22.41
N ARG A 425 19.56 15.09 -23.13
CA ARG A 425 20.56 16.18 -23.10
C ARG A 425 20.89 16.72 -21.70
N ASN A 426 19.99 16.57 -20.73
CA ASN A 426 20.22 17.00 -19.35
C ASN A 426 21.21 16.10 -18.60
N PHE A 427 21.42 14.87 -19.07
CA PHE A 427 22.32 13.88 -18.47
C PHE A 427 23.67 13.79 -19.18
N GLU A 428 23.83 14.46 -20.34
CA GLU A 428 25.03 14.39 -21.19
C GLU A 428 26.14 15.38 -20.80
N SER A 429 25.94 16.18 -19.75
CA SER A 429 26.94 17.14 -19.25
C SER A 429 26.91 17.26 -17.74
N CYS A 430 28.07 17.44 -17.10
CA CYS A 430 28.17 17.65 -15.65
C CYS A 430 27.27 18.81 -15.18
N LYS A 431 27.25 19.93 -15.93
CA LYS A 431 26.39 21.07 -15.62
C LYS A 431 24.90 20.70 -15.61
N GLY A 432 24.45 19.89 -16.57
CA GLY A 432 23.06 19.44 -16.63
C GLY A 432 22.69 18.55 -15.45
N VAL A 433 23.59 17.62 -15.09
CA VAL A 433 23.46 16.74 -13.94
C VAL A 433 23.45 17.52 -12.62
N ASP A 434 24.35 18.49 -12.45
CA ASP A 434 24.41 19.36 -11.27
C ASP A 434 23.12 20.17 -11.10
N GLN A 435 22.61 20.75 -12.19
CA GLN A 435 21.37 21.50 -12.19
C GLN A 435 20.18 20.61 -11.80
N LEU A 436 20.12 19.39 -12.35
CA LEU A 436 19.06 18.43 -12.02
C LEU A 436 19.15 17.95 -10.56
N THR A 437 20.37 17.68 -10.08
CA THR A 437 20.63 17.31 -8.68
C THR A 437 20.11 18.38 -7.73
N ASN A 438 20.47 19.64 -7.97
CA ASN A 438 20.04 20.76 -7.14
C ASN A 438 18.51 20.93 -7.19
N ALA A 439 17.91 20.83 -8.38
CA ALA A 439 16.46 20.92 -8.52
C ALA A 439 15.73 19.81 -7.76
N ILE A 440 16.23 18.56 -7.82
CA ILE A 440 15.66 17.44 -7.07
C ILE A 440 15.74 17.74 -5.57
N ILE A 441 16.93 18.07 -5.04
CA ILE A 441 17.12 18.33 -3.61
C ILE A 441 16.27 19.50 -3.11
N ASP A 442 16.17 20.59 -3.88
CA ASP A 442 15.31 21.71 -3.54
C ASP A 442 13.83 21.31 -3.50
N ILE A 443 13.39 20.46 -4.43
CA ILE A 443 12.02 19.94 -4.44
C ILE A 443 11.81 19.04 -3.21
N GLN A 444 12.75 18.14 -2.88
CA GLN A 444 12.65 17.29 -1.68
C GLN A 444 12.49 18.16 -0.42
N GLN A 445 13.30 19.22 -0.31
CA GLN A 445 13.21 20.15 0.82
C GLN A 445 11.87 20.89 0.87
N ASP A 446 11.39 21.38 -0.28
CA ASP A 446 10.09 22.02 -0.37
C ASP A 446 8.97 21.05 0.06
N LEU A 447 8.99 19.81 -0.43
CA LEU A 447 8.03 18.76 -0.07
C LEU A 447 8.02 18.46 1.43
N VAL A 448 9.18 18.37 2.08
CA VAL A 448 9.27 18.18 3.55
C VAL A 448 8.72 19.39 4.32
N ASN A 449 8.91 20.60 3.79
CA ASN A 449 8.53 21.82 4.48
C ASN A 449 7.01 22.06 4.48
N PHE A 450 6.29 21.62 3.44
CA PHE A 450 4.83 21.81 3.36
C PHE A 450 4.03 20.52 3.36
N GLY A 451 4.56 19.40 2.89
CA GLY A 451 3.91 18.10 2.91
C GLY A 451 4.37 17.30 4.12
N ASN A 452 3.48 16.53 4.73
CA ASN A 452 3.86 15.56 5.74
C ASN A 452 4.50 14.32 5.07
N THR A 453 5.55 14.54 4.27
CA THR A 453 6.22 13.49 3.48
C THR A 453 7.74 13.57 3.65
N ASN A 454 8.42 12.44 3.41
CA ASN A 454 9.88 12.34 3.48
C ASN A 454 10.58 12.93 2.24
N GLY A 455 9.91 13.81 1.49
CA GLY A 455 10.46 14.44 0.28
C GLY A 455 10.69 13.47 -0.88
N THR A 456 9.81 12.48 -1.06
CA THR A 456 9.99 11.42 -2.06
C THR A 456 10.00 11.94 -3.50
N ILE A 457 11.08 11.62 -4.23
CA ILE A 457 11.21 11.81 -5.67
C ILE A 457 11.39 10.45 -6.33
N ILE A 458 10.51 10.11 -7.26
CA ILE A 458 10.58 8.88 -8.03
C ILE A 458 11.19 9.20 -9.39
N THR A 459 12.17 8.42 -9.83
CA THR A 459 12.75 8.55 -11.17
C THR A 459 12.58 7.26 -11.96
N HIS A 460 12.04 7.37 -13.17
CA HIS A 460 11.78 6.23 -14.05
C HIS A 460 12.73 6.31 -15.25
N LEU A 461 13.70 5.40 -15.31
CA LEU A 461 14.56 5.19 -16.47
C LEU A 461 13.85 4.26 -17.47
N VAL A 462 12.83 4.80 -18.14
CA VAL A 462 11.88 4.02 -18.95
C VAL A 462 11.71 4.57 -20.37
N ALA A 463 12.45 5.64 -20.72
CA ALA A 463 12.52 6.19 -22.07
C ALA A 463 13.88 5.85 -22.73
N GLY A 464 14.23 6.50 -23.83
CA GLY A 464 15.39 6.07 -24.64
C GLY A 464 15.12 4.78 -25.42
N GLY A 465 16.16 4.12 -25.93
CA GLY A 465 16.03 2.86 -26.67
C GLY A 465 14.97 2.91 -27.79
N GLU A 466 14.12 1.89 -27.88
CA GLU A 466 13.00 1.84 -28.82
C GLU A 466 11.97 2.97 -28.63
N VAL A 467 11.78 3.49 -27.41
CA VAL A 467 10.89 4.66 -27.18
C VAL A 467 11.34 5.86 -28.01
N SER A 468 12.66 6.08 -28.13
CA SER A 468 13.23 7.19 -28.91
C SER A 468 13.12 7.02 -30.43
N LYS A 469 12.97 5.78 -30.89
CA LYS A 469 12.79 5.43 -32.31
C LYS A 469 11.34 5.53 -32.76
N GLY A 470 10.39 5.57 -31.83
CA GLY A 470 8.97 5.74 -32.11
C GLY A 470 8.66 7.05 -32.83
N ASN A 471 7.75 6.99 -33.79
CA ASN A 471 7.35 8.15 -34.60
C ASN A 471 6.11 8.83 -33.99
N SER A 472 6.22 10.13 -33.71
CA SER A 472 5.11 10.94 -33.17
C SER A 472 3.96 11.16 -34.17
N GLU A 473 4.14 10.80 -35.44
CA GLU A 473 3.05 10.81 -36.42
C GLU A 473 2.19 9.53 -36.36
N ASP A 474 2.72 8.43 -35.81
CA ASP A 474 2.04 7.13 -35.74
C ASP A 474 1.22 6.95 -34.44
N THR A 475 1.57 7.70 -33.40
CA THR A 475 0.91 7.73 -32.08
C THR A 475 0.69 9.17 -31.66
N SER A 476 -0.35 9.46 -30.88
CA SER A 476 -0.62 10.81 -30.39
C SER A 476 0.08 11.15 -29.08
N VAL A 477 0.83 10.20 -28.50
CA VAL A 477 1.57 10.40 -27.26
C VAL A 477 2.48 11.63 -27.36
N LEU A 478 2.62 12.35 -26.25
CA LEU A 478 3.44 13.56 -26.17
C LEU A 478 4.82 13.36 -26.86
N PRO A 479 5.16 14.16 -27.89
CA PRO A 479 6.42 13.97 -28.63
C PRO A 479 7.69 14.08 -27.77
N ALA A 480 7.61 14.72 -26.59
CA ALA A 480 8.72 14.81 -25.65
C ALA A 480 9.21 13.44 -25.16
N TRP A 481 8.37 12.40 -25.12
CA TRP A 481 8.79 11.03 -24.80
C TRP A 481 9.91 10.54 -25.70
N ARG A 482 9.90 10.92 -26.98
CA ARG A 482 10.89 10.48 -27.97
C ARG A 482 12.29 11.08 -27.73
N LYS A 483 12.37 12.13 -26.90
CA LYS A 483 13.62 12.81 -26.52
C LYS A 483 13.95 12.66 -25.03
N ALA A 484 13.02 12.13 -24.24
CA ALA A 484 13.19 11.90 -22.82
C ALA A 484 14.17 10.76 -22.59
N LEU A 485 14.90 10.84 -21.48
CA LEU A 485 15.61 9.70 -20.91
C LEU A 485 14.86 9.20 -19.67
N MET A 486 14.37 10.13 -18.85
CA MET A 486 13.84 9.84 -17.54
C MET A 486 12.53 10.58 -17.30
N HIS A 487 11.58 9.91 -16.66
CA HIS A 487 10.38 10.54 -16.10
C HIS A 487 10.59 10.76 -14.59
N ILE A 488 10.47 11.99 -14.10
CA ILE A 488 10.65 12.32 -12.68
C ILE A 488 9.31 12.74 -12.10
N VAL A 489 8.97 12.17 -10.95
CA VAL A 489 7.73 12.39 -10.21
C VAL A 489 8.05 12.86 -8.80
N ALA A 490 7.39 13.91 -8.37
CA ALA A 490 7.33 14.40 -7.00
C ALA A 490 5.95 14.06 -6.44
N SER A 491 5.90 13.53 -5.21
CA SER A 491 4.65 13.14 -4.56
C SER A 491 4.45 13.89 -3.23
N THR A 492 3.20 14.26 -2.96
CA THR A 492 2.78 14.81 -1.66
C THR A 492 1.40 14.27 -1.29
N GLY A 493 1.07 14.29 0.00
CA GLY A 493 -0.20 13.79 0.52
C GLY A 493 -0.60 14.49 1.81
N TRP A 494 -1.76 14.13 2.35
CA TRP A 494 -2.31 14.70 3.58
C TRP A 494 -3.30 13.75 4.28
N ALA A 495 -3.57 14.02 5.56
CA ALA A 495 -4.58 13.28 6.34
C ALA A 495 -6.01 13.70 5.96
N ASP A 496 -6.98 12.79 6.05
CA ASP A 496 -8.36 12.99 5.58
C ASP A 496 -9.08 14.21 6.18
N ASP A 497 -8.71 14.61 7.40
CA ASP A 497 -9.29 15.75 8.11
C ASP A 497 -8.62 17.11 7.78
N THR A 498 -7.63 17.11 6.89
CA THR A 498 -6.89 18.33 6.50
C THR A 498 -7.84 19.37 5.89
N PRO A 499 -7.79 20.65 6.32
CA PRO A 499 -8.65 21.70 5.77
C PRO A 499 -8.43 21.93 4.26
N VAL A 500 -9.52 22.11 3.47
CA VAL A 500 -9.47 22.37 2.01
C VAL A 500 -8.44 23.44 1.63
N ALA A 501 -8.36 24.53 2.40
CA ALA A 501 -7.43 25.63 2.12
C ALA A 501 -5.96 25.17 2.16
N VAL A 502 -5.64 24.22 3.03
CA VAL A 502 -4.31 23.60 3.17
C VAL A 502 -4.08 22.61 2.03
N GLN A 503 -5.06 21.79 1.66
CA GLN A 503 -4.96 20.90 0.49
C GLN A 503 -4.66 21.69 -0.80
N HIS A 504 -5.40 22.79 -1.03
CA HIS A 504 -5.14 23.70 -2.16
C HIS A 504 -3.78 24.38 -2.07
N LEU A 505 -3.27 24.65 -0.86
CA LEU A 505 -1.92 25.17 -0.65
C LEU A 505 -0.88 24.13 -1.08
N PHE A 506 -1.01 22.87 -0.66
CA PHE A 506 -0.10 21.78 -1.04
C PHE A 506 -0.08 21.59 -2.55
N ALA A 507 -1.25 21.57 -3.19
CA ALA A 507 -1.35 21.47 -4.64
C ALA A 507 -0.59 22.62 -5.34
N ARG A 508 -0.79 23.88 -4.92
CA ARG A 508 -0.06 25.03 -5.49
C ARG A 508 1.45 24.95 -5.22
N LYS A 509 1.84 24.50 -4.03
CA LYS A 509 3.24 24.38 -3.63
C LYS A 509 3.96 23.27 -4.39
N LEU A 510 3.30 22.15 -4.67
CA LEU A 510 3.80 21.10 -5.54
C LEU A 510 4.01 21.61 -6.98
N THR A 511 3.05 22.34 -7.53
CA THR A 511 3.19 22.98 -8.86
C THR A 511 4.38 23.94 -8.89
N GLN A 512 4.55 24.77 -7.86
CA GLN A 512 5.67 25.69 -7.72
C GLN A 512 7.01 24.94 -7.58
N ALA A 513 7.06 23.87 -6.79
CA ALA A 513 8.28 23.10 -6.57
C ALA A 513 8.75 22.48 -7.89
N THR A 514 7.84 21.82 -8.60
CA THR A 514 8.12 21.15 -9.87
C THR A 514 8.42 22.13 -11.02
N GLN A 515 8.19 23.45 -10.86
CA GLN A 515 8.57 24.47 -11.84
C GLN A 515 10.08 24.40 -12.14
N ARG A 516 10.91 24.06 -11.16
CA ARG A 516 12.36 23.85 -11.34
C ARG A 516 12.66 22.83 -12.44
N LEU A 517 11.91 21.72 -12.49
CA LEU A 517 12.08 20.71 -13.55
C LEU A 517 11.62 21.22 -14.92
N ARG A 518 10.56 22.04 -14.96
CA ARG A 518 10.08 22.68 -16.21
C ARG A 518 11.13 23.64 -16.77
N ASP A 519 11.76 24.43 -15.92
CA ASP A 519 12.79 25.40 -16.29
C ASP A 519 14.06 24.71 -16.85
N LEU A 520 14.40 23.51 -16.35
CA LEU A 520 15.51 22.69 -16.84
C LEU A 520 15.19 21.94 -18.14
N SER A 521 13.91 21.79 -18.49
CA SER A 521 13.44 20.99 -19.63
C SER A 521 12.49 21.78 -20.56
N PRO A 522 12.89 22.97 -21.06
CA PRO A 522 12.08 23.73 -22.00
C PRO A 522 11.79 22.90 -23.26
N GLY A 523 10.55 22.98 -23.74
CA GLY A 523 10.07 22.20 -24.89
C GLY A 523 9.81 20.71 -24.64
N SER A 524 10.01 20.23 -23.40
CA SER A 524 9.52 18.93 -22.94
C SER A 524 8.06 19.01 -22.48
N GLY A 525 7.58 18.03 -21.72
CA GLY A 525 6.27 18.04 -21.09
C GLY A 525 6.21 17.14 -19.84
N ALA A 526 5.00 16.83 -19.41
CA ALA A 526 4.71 15.94 -18.29
C ALA A 526 3.91 14.73 -18.79
N TYR A 527 4.06 13.59 -18.12
CA TYR A 527 3.33 12.39 -18.51
C TYR A 527 1.86 12.49 -18.08
N PHE A 528 0.95 12.46 -19.04
CA PHE A 528 -0.50 12.62 -18.84
C PHE A 528 -1.10 11.77 -17.71
N ASN A 529 -0.59 10.56 -17.45
CA ASN A 529 -1.16 9.68 -16.42
C ASN A 529 -0.61 9.93 -15.01
N GLU A 530 0.61 10.45 -14.87
CA GLU A 530 1.30 10.68 -13.60
C GLU A 530 1.73 12.15 -13.54
N ALA A 531 0.77 13.07 -13.49
CA ALA A 531 1.02 14.50 -13.65
C ALA A 531 0.35 15.35 -12.57
N ASP A 532 0.77 16.61 -12.53
CA ASP A 532 0.12 17.64 -11.73
C ASP A 532 -1.30 17.89 -12.22
N ALA A 533 -2.26 17.74 -11.30
CA ALA A 533 -3.65 18.07 -11.57
C ALA A 533 -3.84 19.57 -11.92
N ASN A 534 -2.91 20.42 -11.51
CA ASN A 534 -2.81 21.84 -11.81
C ASN A 534 -1.71 22.16 -12.84
N GLU A 535 -1.31 21.20 -13.68
CA GLU A 535 -0.25 21.39 -14.68
C GLU A 535 -0.48 22.68 -15.48
N PRO A 536 0.43 23.67 -15.42
CA PRO A 536 0.28 24.90 -16.16
C PRO A 536 0.36 24.60 -17.66
N ASN A 537 -0.50 25.21 -18.47
CA ASN A 537 -0.53 24.97 -19.93
C ASN A 537 -0.64 23.47 -20.28
N TRP A 538 -1.49 22.73 -19.55
CA TRP A 538 -1.64 21.27 -19.67
C TRP A 538 -1.83 20.79 -21.11
N GLN A 539 -2.49 21.55 -21.99
CA GLN A 539 -2.63 21.17 -23.40
C GLN A 539 -1.26 20.93 -24.05
N THR A 540 -0.35 21.88 -23.89
CA THR A 540 1.01 21.78 -24.43
C THR A 540 1.84 20.78 -23.65
N ASN A 541 1.70 20.75 -22.31
CA ASN A 541 2.55 19.89 -21.49
C ASN A 541 2.15 18.40 -21.53
N PHE A 542 0.89 18.05 -21.82
CA PHE A 542 0.44 16.67 -21.95
C PHE A 542 0.38 16.18 -23.40
N PHE A 543 0.18 17.08 -24.38
CA PHE A 543 -0.03 16.68 -25.77
C PHE A 543 0.90 17.40 -26.76
N GLY A 544 1.52 18.51 -26.37
CA GLY A 544 2.47 19.25 -27.22
C GLY A 544 1.84 19.70 -28.54
N SER A 545 2.57 19.51 -29.65
CA SER A 545 2.10 19.83 -31.00
C SER A 545 0.89 19.01 -31.44
N ASN A 546 0.61 17.88 -30.77
CA ASN A 546 -0.49 16.99 -31.15
C ASN A 546 -1.86 17.52 -30.73
N TYR A 547 -1.92 18.50 -29.82
CA TYR A 547 -3.18 18.95 -29.21
C TYR A 547 -4.22 19.42 -30.24
N ALA A 548 -3.81 20.20 -31.25
CA ALA A 548 -4.74 20.73 -32.24
C ALA A 548 -5.42 19.61 -33.06
N ARG A 549 -4.65 18.59 -33.45
CA ARG A 549 -5.18 17.41 -34.18
C ARG A 549 -6.07 16.56 -33.27
N LEU A 550 -5.64 16.33 -32.03
CA LEU A 550 -6.44 15.63 -31.03
C LEU A 550 -7.79 16.33 -30.79
N LYS A 551 -7.79 17.66 -30.66
CA LYS A 551 -9.03 18.46 -30.48
C LYS A 551 -9.95 18.36 -31.68
N ALA A 552 -9.41 18.42 -32.90
CA ALA A 552 -10.21 18.25 -34.12
C ALA A 552 -10.89 16.87 -34.17
N ILE A 553 -10.17 15.80 -33.83
CA ILE A 553 -10.72 14.44 -33.76
C ILE A 553 -11.77 14.33 -32.66
N LYS A 554 -11.50 14.92 -31.48
CA LYS A 554 -12.44 14.97 -30.36
C LYS A 554 -13.77 15.61 -30.77
N ASP A 555 -13.71 16.74 -31.47
CA ASP A 555 -14.91 17.47 -31.93
C ASP A 555 -15.69 16.68 -33.00
N GLU A 556 -15.03 15.81 -33.75
CA GLU A 556 -15.66 14.93 -34.73
C GLU A 556 -16.34 13.71 -34.06
N VAL A 557 -15.64 13.01 -33.18
CA VAL A 557 -16.13 11.75 -32.57
C VAL A 557 -17.06 11.96 -31.39
N ASP A 558 -16.99 13.14 -30.76
CA ASP A 558 -17.84 13.53 -29.64
C ASP A 558 -18.24 15.02 -29.71
N PRO A 559 -19.05 15.41 -30.71
CA PRO A 559 -19.40 16.81 -30.97
C PRO A 559 -20.20 17.46 -29.83
N HIS A 560 -20.93 16.64 -29.07
CA HIS A 560 -21.73 17.05 -27.91
C HIS A 560 -20.96 16.97 -26.58
N GLY A 561 -19.70 16.56 -26.65
CA GLY A 561 -18.78 16.48 -25.53
C GLY A 561 -19.23 15.55 -24.41
N LEU A 562 -19.87 14.41 -24.68
CA LEU A 562 -20.28 13.39 -23.71
C LEU A 562 -19.14 12.94 -22.77
N PHE A 563 -17.96 12.71 -23.33
CA PHE A 563 -16.78 12.23 -22.62
C PHE A 563 -15.94 13.41 -22.16
N VAL A 564 -16.12 13.84 -20.90
CA VAL A 564 -15.38 14.97 -20.32
C VAL A 564 -14.68 14.53 -19.05
N CYS A 565 -13.37 14.78 -19.00
CA CYS A 565 -12.55 14.54 -17.83
C CYS A 565 -11.54 15.69 -17.63
N ARG A 566 -11.02 15.83 -16.40
CA ARG A 566 -10.09 16.92 -16.04
C ARG A 566 -8.84 16.86 -16.93
N ASN A 567 -8.47 18.01 -17.51
CA ASN A 567 -7.30 18.19 -18.37
C ASN A 567 -7.21 17.18 -19.54
N CYS A 568 -8.36 16.64 -19.96
CA CYS A 568 -8.48 15.81 -21.15
C CYS A 568 -8.68 16.70 -22.38
N VAL A 569 -8.42 16.17 -23.58
CA VAL A 569 -8.59 16.91 -24.84
C VAL A 569 -10.02 17.46 -24.95
N GLY A 570 -10.14 18.77 -25.12
CA GLY A 570 -11.42 19.48 -25.22
C GLY A 570 -12.14 19.72 -23.89
N SER A 571 -11.50 19.45 -22.76
CA SER A 571 -12.08 19.74 -21.43
C SER A 571 -12.23 21.23 -21.14
N GLU A 572 -11.45 22.09 -21.80
CA GLU A 572 -11.55 23.56 -21.73
C GLU A 572 -12.87 24.12 -22.27
N ASP A 573 -13.62 23.33 -23.06
CA ASP A 573 -14.95 23.70 -23.51
C ASP A 573 -16.00 23.60 -22.38
N TRP A 574 -15.61 23.08 -21.21
CA TRP A 574 -16.48 22.82 -20.07
C TRP A 574 -15.93 23.48 -18.81
N ASN A 575 -16.77 24.27 -18.13
CA ASN A 575 -16.45 24.72 -16.78
C ASN A 575 -16.68 23.58 -15.80
N MET A 576 -15.60 23.04 -15.25
CA MET A 576 -15.64 22.02 -14.19
C MET A 576 -15.84 22.63 -12.78
N ALA A 577 -16.01 23.95 -12.69
CA ALA A 577 -16.17 24.71 -11.45
C ALA A 577 -17.63 24.66 -10.93
N ASP A 578 -17.75 24.50 -9.62
CA ASP A 578 -18.92 24.70 -8.75
C ASP A 578 -20.03 23.63 -8.79
N THR A 579 -19.86 22.60 -7.95
CA THR A 579 -20.98 21.82 -7.37
C THR A 579 -21.09 22.03 -5.85
N GLU A 580 -20.48 23.07 -5.29
CA GLU A 580 -20.49 23.35 -3.85
C GLU A 580 -21.90 23.53 -3.25
N GLU A 581 -22.90 23.87 -4.07
CA GLU A 581 -24.23 24.30 -3.62
C GLU A 581 -25.33 23.22 -3.58
N HIS A 582 -25.11 21.97 -4.04
CA HIS A 582 -26.20 21.00 -4.23
C HIS A 582 -26.02 19.62 -3.56
N THR A 583 -25.25 19.52 -2.47
CA THR A 583 -25.03 18.25 -1.75
C THR A 583 -26.01 17.99 -0.59
N HIS A 584 -27.11 18.73 -0.49
CA HIS A 584 -28.11 18.54 0.57
C HIS A 584 -29.35 17.84 0.02
N ARG A 585 -29.34 16.51 -0.10
CA ARG A 585 -30.54 15.67 -0.05
C ARG A 585 -30.23 14.18 0.03
N ASN A 586 -30.94 13.52 0.93
CA ASN A 586 -31.03 12.08 1.14
C ASN A 586 -31.40 11.33 -0.16
N PRO A 587 -31.05 10.04 -0.27
CA PRO A 587 -31.41 9.20 -1.40
C PRO A 587 -32.93 9.18 -1.67
N VAL A 588 -33.27 9.10 -2.96
CA VAL A 588 -34.62 8.92 -3.54
C VAL A 588 -35.17 7.54 -3.10
N PRO A 589 -36.51 7.36 -2.95
CA PRO A 589 -37.11 6.22 -2.25
C PRO A 589 -36.78 4.84 -2.86
N GLU A 590 -36.44 3.88 -2.00
CA GLU A 590 -36.03 2.49 -2.28
C GLU A 590 -37.10 1.60 -2.96
N SER A 591 -38.24 2.14 -3.40
CA SER A 591 -39.43 1.31 -3.63
C SER A 591 -39.46 0.50 -4.94
N ASN A 592 -38.40 0.46 -5.75
CA ASN A 592 -38.32 -0.42 -6.94
C ASN A 592 -36.87 -0.81 -7.35
N LEU A 593 -35.91 -0.80 -6.42
CA LEU A 593 -34.52 -1.19 -6.67
C LEU A 593 -34.16 -2.39 -5.79
N VAL A 594 -33.40 -3.33 -6.36
CA VAL A 594 -33.02 -4.59 -5.72
C VAL A 594 -32.37 -4.29 -4.36
N LYS A 595 -32.92 -4.89 -3.30
CA LYS A 595 -32.27 -4.92 -1.98
C LYS A 595 -30.98 -5.70 -2.13
N THR A 596 -29.87 -5.11 -1.69
CA THR A 596 -28.54 -5.70 -1.64
C THR A 596 -28.52 -6.91 -0.71
N GLU A 597 -28.91 -8.06 -1.24
CA GLU A 597 -28.57 -9.40 -0.78
C GLU A 597 -28.34 -10.25 -2.02
N GLU A 598 -27.16 -10.12 -2.64
CA GLU A 598 -26.49 -11.16 -3.44
C GLU A 598 -25.13 -10.60 -3.90
N ILE A 599 -24.06 -11.10 -3.26
CA ILE A 599 -22.67 -10.92 -3.65
C ILE A 599 -22.34 -12.05 -4.63
N ILE A 600 -21.74 -11.74 -5.78
CA ILE A 600 -21.04 -12.70 -6.67
C ILE A 600 -19.75 -11.98 -7.10
N GLU A 601 -18.59 -12.18 -6.45
CA GLU A 601 -17.68 -13.34 -6.40
C GLU A 601 -16.67 -13.40 -7.58
N ALA A 602 -15.53 -14.06 -7.30
CA ALA A 602 -14.40 -14.33 -8.19
C ALA A 602 -14.80 -15.05 -9.50
N SER A 603 -13.84 -15.39 -10.36
CA SER A 603 -14.14 -16.01 -11.66
C SER A 603 -15.15 -17.17 -11.53
N SER A 604 -16.13 -17.29 -12.44
CA SER A 604 -17.22 -18.28 -12.32
C SER A 604 -16.72 -19.74 -12.24
N GLU A 605 -15.46 -19.99 -12.60
CA GLU A 605 -14.79 -21.28 -12.44
C GLU A 605 -14.12 -21.44 -11.07
N GLU A 606 -13.39 -20.44 -10.56
CA GLU A 606 -12.79 -20.50 -9.21
C GLU A 606 -13.84 -20.50 -8.11
N VAL A 607 -14.94 -19.79 -8.32
CA VAL A 607 -16.12 -19.81 -7.44
C VAL A 607 -16.79 -21.18 -7.49
N ALA A 608 -17.02 -21.73 -8.69
CA ALA A 608 -17.58 -23.07 -8.83
C ALA A 608 -16.66 -24.14 -8.24
N LYS A 609 -15.33 -23.99 -8.33
CA LYS A 609 -14.35 -24.89 -7.70
C LYS A 609 -14.34 -24.76 -6.19
N SER A 610 -14.42 -23.54 -5.66
CA SER A 610 -14.48 -23.28 -4.21
C SER A 610 -15.82 -23.74 -3.61
N GLN A 611 -16.91 -23.58 -4.36
CA GLN A 611 -18.23 -24.09 -4.02
C GLN A 611 -18.29 -25.62 -4.11
N ALA A 612 -17.72 -26.22 -5.15
CA ALA A 612 -17.58 -27.67 -5.26
C ALA A 612 -16.68 -28.24 -4.15
N LEU A 613 -15.63 -27.52 -3.75
CA LEU A 613 -14.79 -27.88 -2.62
C LEU A 613 -15.60 -27.83 -1.33
N MET A 614 -16.41 -26.78 -1.13
CA MET A 614 -17.31 -26.66 0.00
C MET A 614 -18.31 -27.82 0.07
N GLU A 615 -18.94 -28.16 -1.05
CA GLU A 615 -19.86 -29.28 -1.14
C GLU A 615 -19.17 -30.63 -0.86
N ALA A 616 -17.95 -30.81 -1.37
CA ALA A 616 -17.16 -32.00 -1.13
C ALA A 616 -16.73 -32.12 0.34
N VAL A 617 -16.34 -31.00 0.96
CA VAL A 617 -16.04 -30.91 2.40
C VAL A 617 -17.28 -31.22 3.21
N ALA A 618 -18.39 -30.52 2.98
CA ALA A 618 -19.65 -30.74 3.70
C ALA A 618 -20.20 -32.18 3.56
N ALA A 619 -19.93 -32.83 2.43
CA ALA A 619 -20.28 -34.23 2.20
C ALA A 619 -19.26 -35.25 2.74
N GLY A 620 -18.14 -34.80 3.32
CA GLY A 620 -17.08 -35.65 3.88
C GLY A 620 -16.30 -36.46 2.84
N LYS A 621 -16.28 -36.03 1.56
CA LYS A 621 -15.67 -36.78 0.45
C LYS A 621 -14.18 -36.47 0.30
N VAL A 622 -13.35 -37.13 1.12
CA VAL A 622 -11.90 -36.89 1.20
C VAL A 622 -11.20 -36.90 -0.16
N GLU A 623 -11.46 -37.90 -1.01
CA GLU A 623 -10.80 -38.04 -2.31
C GLU A 623 -11.21 -36.92 -3.27
N LYS A 624 -12.46 -36.45 -3.19
CA LYS A 624 -12.94 -35.36 -4.03
C LYS A 624 -12.42 -34.01 -3.57
N VAL A 625 -12.27 -33.82 -2.25
CA VAL A 625 -11.59 -32.65 -1.67
C VAL A 625 -10.14 -32.61 -2.17
N GLU A 626 -9.41 -33.73 -2.12
CA GLU A 626 -8.02 -33.78 -2.61
C GLU A 626 -7.91 -33.47 -4.10
N GLU A 627 -8.81 -34.02 -4.92
CA GLU A 627 -8.87 -33.71 -6.35
C GLU A 627 -9.09 -32.21 -6.61
N LEU A 628 -10.03 -31.59 -5.90
CA LEU A 628 -10.36 -30.17 -6.06
C LEU A 628 -9.25 -29.25 -5.55
N LEU A 629 -8.55 -29.62 -4.47
CA LEU A 629 -7.37 -28.90 -3.99
C LEU A 629 -6.21 -28.95 -5.00
N LYS A 630 -5.97 -30.11 -5.63
CA LYS A 630 -4.98 -30.25 -6.71
C LYS A 630 -5.34 -29.43 -7.95
N ASP A 631 -6.63 -29.24 -8.20
CA ASP A 631 -7.15 -28.41 -9.30
C ASP A 631 -7.18 -26.90 -8.96
N GLY A 632 -6.58 -26.50 -7.83
CA GLY A 632 -6.39 -25.10 -7.45
C GLY A 632 -7.61 -24.44 -6.82
N ALA A 633 -8.56 -25.21 -6.28
CA ALA A 633 -9.69 -24.64 -5.55
C ALA A 633 -9.19 -23.82 -4.33
N ASN A 634 -9.72 -22.61 -4.15
CA ASN A 634 -9.33 -21.74 -3.05
C ASN A 634 -9.81 -22.32 -1.72
N HIS A 635 -8.90 -22.94 -0.99
CA HIS A 635 -9.20 -23.59 0.29
C HIS A 635 -9.43 -22.63 1.44
N SER A 636 -8.89 -21.40 1.39
CA SER A 636 -9.08 -20.37 2.43
C SER A 636 -10.25 -19.42 2.15
N ALA A 637 -11.04 -19.67 1.09
CA ALA A 637 -12.24 -18.90 0.79
C ALA A 637 -13.22 -18.89 1.98
N ARG A 638 -13.77 -17.71 2.29
CA ARG A 638 -14.80 -17.53 3.33
C ARG A 638 -16.19 -17.75 2.73
N ALA A 639 -16.97 -18.60 3.38
CA ALA A 639 -18.37 -18.85 3.09
C ALA A 639 -19.28 -17.92 3.92
N ALA A 640 -20.59 -18.18 3.90
CA ALA A 640 -21.56 -17.47 4.73
C ALA A 640 -21.17 -17.52 6.23
N HIS A 641 -21.38 -16.40 6.93
CA HIS A 641 -20.94 -16.18 8.31
C HIS A 641 -19.42 -16.25 8.49
N GLY A 642 -18.63 -16.05 7.43
CA GLY A 642 -17.18 -15.95 7.51
C GLY A 642 -16.43 -17.27 7.67
N ARG A 643 -17.15 -18.40 7.63
CA ARG A 643 -16.61 -19.75 7.86
C ARG A 643 -15.79 -20.23 6.66
N THR A 644 -14.66 -20.87 6.92
CA THR A 644 -13.82 -21.45 5.86
C THR A 644 -14.04 -22.96 5.70
N MET A 645 -13.40 -23.58 4.70
CA MET A 645 -13.42 -25.04 4.53
C MET A 645 -12.94 -25.78 5.77
N LEU A 646 -11.97 -25.21 6.51
CA LEU A 646 -11.46 -25.79 7.75
C LEU A 646 -12.52 -25.76 8.87
N HIS A 647 -13.38 -24.73 8.91
CA HIS A 647 -14.52 -24.68 9.83
C HIS A 647 -15.53 -25.78 9.51
N PHE A 648 -15.91 -25.92 8.23
CA PHE A 648 -16.85 -26.98 7.82
C PHE A 648 -16.29 -28.38 8.06
N ALA A 649 -15.02 -28.63 7.73
CA ALA A 649 -14.34 -29.90 7.97
C ALA A 649 -14.30 -30.27 9.46
N THR A 650 -14.17 -29.26 10.32
CA THR A 650 -14.21 -29.42 11.78
C THR A 650 -15.62 -29.68 12.29
N MET A 651 -16.63 -28.93 11.83
CA MET A 651 -18.04 -29.12 12.21
C MET A 651 -18.53 -30.54 11.91
N ILE A 652 -18.17 -31.09 10.74
CA ILE A 652 -18.55 -32.46 10.35
C ILE A 652 -17.70 -33.55 11.01
N GLY A 653 -16.64 -33.20 11.75
CA GLY A 653 -15.78 -34.15 12.43
C GLY A 653 -14.81 -34.92 11.52
N SER A 654 -14.40 -34.36 10.37
CA SER A 654 -13.53 -35.06 9.42
C SER A 654 -12.06 -34.68 9.58
N LEU A 655 -11.37 -35.36 10.51
CA LEU A 655 -9.92 -35.20 10.71
C LEU A 655 -9.09 -35.40 9.43
N PRO A 656 -9.40 -36.35 8.51
CA PRO A 656 -8.67 -36.47 7.25
C PRO A 656 -8.75 -35.22 6.36
N ILE A 657 -9.92 -34.58 6.29
CA ILE A 657 -10.09 -33.35 5.51
C ILE A 657 -9.38 -32.18 6.18
N VAL A 658 -9.45 -32.07 7.51
CA VAL A 658 -8.71 -31.08 8.30
C VAL A 658 -7.21 -31.17 8.01
N LYS A 659 -6.63 -32.37 8.12
CA LYS A 659 -5.21 -32.63 7.78
C LYS A 659 -4.87 -32.25 6.36
N LEU A 660 -5.74 -32.62 5.42
CA LEU A 660 -5.53 -32.35 4.01
C LEU A 660 -5.53 -30.85 3.71
N LEU A 661 -6.50 -30.09 4.24
CA LEU A 661 -6.57 -28.64 4.05
C LEU A 661 -5.33 -27.93 4.62
N LEU A 662 -4.89 -28.30 5.83
CA LEU A 662 -3.68 -27.72 6.45
C LEU A 662 -2.40 -28.08 5.66
N SER A 663 -2.31 -29.29 5.09
CA SER A 663 -1.16 -29.68 4.26
C SER A 663 -1.02 -28.87 2.95
N TYR A 664 -2.10 -28.24 2.49
CA TYR A 664 -2.10 -27.30 1.35
C TYR A 664 -1.88 -25.84 1.78
N GLY A 665 -1.55 -25.59 3.06
CA GLY A 665 -1.29 -24.24 3.57
C GLY A 665 -2.55 -23.44 3.92
N HIS A 666 -3.67 -24.11 4.20
CA HIS A 666 -4.84 -23.41 4.76
C HIS A 666 -4.46 -22.77 6.11
N PRO A 667 -4.68 -21.46 6.34
CA PRO A 667 -4.33 -20.85 7.62
C PRO A 667 -5.16 -21.43 8.76
N TRP A 668 -4.51 -21.78 9.87
CA TRP A 668 -5.12 -22.43 11.03
C TRP A 668 -5.87 -21.44 11.94
N ASN A 669 -5.49 -20.16 11.90
CA ASN A 669 -5.92 -19.10 12.82
C ASN A 669 -7.04 -18.18 12.28
N LEU A 670 -7.75 -18.61 11.22
CA LEU A 670 -8.90 -17.84 10.73
C LEU A 670 -10.11 -18.00 11.67
N VAL A 671 -10.85 -16.91 11.84
CA VAL A 671 -12.13 -16.88 12.57
C VAL A 671 -13.29 -16.56 11.63
N ASP A 672 -14.47 -17.02 12.02
CA ASP A 672 -15.73 -16.67 11.37
C ASP A 672 -16.22 -15.27 11.77
N ASP A 673 -17.39 -14.86 11.30
CA ASP A 673 -17.94 -13.51 11.57
C ASP A 673 -18.41 -13.32 13.02
N ASP A 674 -18.54 -14.42 13.79
CA ASP A 674 -18.84 -14.42 15.23
C ASP A 674 -17.55 -14.53 16.08
N TYR A 675 -16.37 -14.33 15.45
CA TYR A 675 -15.04 -14.49 16.03
C TYR A 675 -14.76 -15.89 16.59
N LYS A 676 -15.46 -16.92 16.10
CA LYS A 676 -15.23 -18.32 16.46
C LYS A 676 -14.14 -18.90 15.56
N SER A 677 -13.12 -19.48 16.20
CA SER A 677 -12.03 -20.21 15.55
C SER A 677 -12.43 -21.66 15.24
N VAL A 678 -11.64 -22.33 14.41
CA VAL A 678 -11.83 -23.77 14.15
C VAL A 678 -11.72 -24.63 15.43
N GLY A 679 -10.94 -24.20 16.43
CA GLY A 679 -10.90 -24.87 17.74
C GLY A 679 -12.19 -24.69 18.54
N ASP A 680 -12.82 -23.51 18.49
CA ASP A 680 -14.14 -23.28 19.10
C ASP A 680 -15.21 -24.21 18.50
N TYR A 681 -15.13 -24.45 17.18
CA TYR A 681 -15.98 -25.43 16.50
C TYR A 681 -15.65 -26.87 16.89
N ALA A 682 -14.37 -27.24 16.98
CA ALA A 682 -13.99 -28.59 17.42
C ALA A 682 -14.52 -28.88 18.83
N LYS A 683 -14.42 -27.90 19.73
CA LYS A 683 -14.91 -28.01 21.11
C LYS A 683 -16.44 -28.04 21.19
N SER A 684 -17.12 -27.12 20.51
CA SER A 684 -18.60 -27.04 20.53
C SER A 684 -19.29 -28.24 19.86
N PHE A 685 -18.65 -28.86 18.87
CA PHE A 685 -19.14 -30.09 18.21
C PHE A 685 -18.59 -31.38 18.83
N ASN A 686 -17.82 -31.28 19.94
CA ASN A 686 -17.27 -32.41 20.69
C ASN A 686 -16.36 -33.34 19.86
N HIS A 687 -15.42 -32.74 19.12
CA HIS A 687 -14.40 -33.42 18.32
C HIS A 687 -13.00 -33.25 18.93
N PRO A 688 -12.69 -33.90 20.07
CA PRO A 688 -11.42 -33.69 20.79
C PRO A 688 -10.19 -34.04 19.95
N GLU A 689 -10.24 -35.11 19.14
CA GLU A 689 -9.13 -35.49 18.27
C GLU A 689 -8.79 -34.43 17.20
N ILE A 690 -9.78 -33.63 16.77
CA ILE A 690 -9.57 -32.53 15.83
C ILE A 690 -9.06 -31.30 16.57
N TYR A 691 -9.59 -31.02 17.77
CA TYR A 691 -9.11 -29.94 18.62
C TYR A 691 -7.62 -30.11 18.93
N ASP A 692 -7.21 -31.27 19.42
CA ASP A 692 -5.83 -31.58 19.77
C ASP A 692 -4.91 -31.48 18.55
N PHE A 693 -5.37 -31.98 17.38
CA PHE A 693 -4.60 -31.89 16.15
C PHE A 693 -4.44 -30.43 15.66
N LEU A 694 -5.50 -29.63 15.69
CA LEU A 694 -5.45 -28.22 15.29
C LEU A 694 -4.58 -27.39 16.23
N LEU A 695 -4.65 -27.67 17.53
CA LEU A 695 -3.80 -27.06 18.55
C LEU A 695 -2.32 -27.29 18.23
N GLU A 696 -1.93 -28.55 18.04
CA GLU A 696 -0.55 -28.94 17.74
C GLU A 696 -0.08 -28.41 16.37
N GLU A 697 -0.95 -28.33 15.37
CA GLU A 697 -0.60 -27.74 14.07
C GLU A 697 -0.40 -26.21 14.17
N GLY A 698 -1.22 -25.53 14.98
CA GLY A 698 -1.02 -24.11 15.31
C GLY A 698 0.32 -23.88 15.99
N VAL A 699 0.61 -24.65 17.05
CA VAL A 699 1.90 -24.62 17.76
C VAL A 699 3.07 -24.85 16.80
N ARG A 700 2.99 -25.89 15.97
CA ARG A 700 4.05 -26.23 15.00
C ARG A 700 4.27 -25.11 13.99
N THR A 701 3.19 -24.51 13.48
CA THR A 701 3.26 -23.44 12.49
C THR A 701 3.92 -22.19 13.07
N GLU A 702 3.50 -21.76 14.26
CA GLU A 702 4.06 -20.58 14.92
C GLU A 702 5.54 -20.79 15.29
N LEU A 703 5.91 -21.97 15.81
CA LEU A 703 7.32 -22.29 16.10
C LEU A 703 8.18 -22.29 14.83
N LEU A 704 7.68 -22.86 13.72
CA LEU A 704 8.40 -22.88 12.45
C LEU A 704 8.56 -21.47 11.86
N MET A 705 7.49 -20.66 11.90
CA MET A 705 7.54 -19.28 11.43
C MET A 705 8.51 -18.44 12.27
N GLY A 706 8.48 -18.60 13.59
CA GLY A 706 9.45 -17.97 14.49
C GLY A 706 10.90 -18.39 14.19
N LEU A 707 11.15 -19.69 13.92
CA LEU A 707 12.47 -20.18 13.51
C LEU A 707 12.93 -19.57 12.17
N ILE A 708 12.05 -19.50 11.18
CA ILE A 708 12.35 -18.89 9.88
C ILE A 708 12.70 -17.42 10.04
N GLN A 709 11.90 -16.65 10.78
CA GLN A 709 12.16 -15.25 11.06
C GLN A 709 13.48 -15.05 11.81
N ARG A 710 13.80 -15.91 12.79
CA ARG A 710 15.09 -15.88 13.51
C ARG A 710 16.25 -16.19 12.59
N LYS A 711 16.14 -17.20 11.73
CA LYS A 711 17.19 -17.52 10.77
C LYS A 711 17.42 -16.38 9.79
N LEU A 712 16.33 -15.77 9.28
CA LEU A 712 16.40 -14.58 8.45
C LEU A 712 17.10 -13.42 9.18
N ARG A 713 16.79 -13.21 10.47
CA ARG A 713 17.36 -12.15 11.31
C ARG A 713 18.82 -12.42 11.70
N ALA A 714 19.19 -13.68 11.95
CA ALA A 714 20.55 -14.09 12.25
C ALA A 714 21.44 -14.03 11.00
N GLU A 715 20.94 -14.41 9.82
CA GLU A 715 21.64 -14.23 8.54
C GLU A 715 21.88 -12.74 8.23
N LEU A 716 20.96 -11.85 8.66
CA LEU A 716 21.16 -10.40 8.61
C LEU A 716 22.15 -9.87 9.67
N TYR A 717 22.27 -10.53 10.84
CA TYR A 717 23.19 -10.15 11.93
C TYR A 717 24.63 -10.69 11.73
N GLU A 718 24.79 -11.90 11.16
CA GLU A 718 26.09 -12.49 10.81
C GLU A 718 26.71 -11.80 9.59
N ALA A 719 25.90 -11.22 8.69
CA ALA A 719 26.38 -10.33 7.64
C ALA A 719 26.98 -9.02 8.18
N ASP A 720 26.69 -8.66 9.44
CA ASP A 720 27.16 -7.45 10.13
C ASP A 720 28.38 -7.72 11.04
N GLN A 721 28.63 -8.98 11.46
CA GLN A 721 29.77 -9.38 12.31
C GLN A 721 30.97 -10.01 11.58
N GLY A 722 30.89 -10.19 10.26
CA GLY A 722 31.96 -10.81 9.46
C GLY A 722 33.27 -10.04 9.32
N ASP A 723 33.44 -8.89 9.99
CA ASP A 723 34.62 -8.01 9.86
C ASP A 723 35.50 -7.92 11.14
N ASP A 724 35.12 -8.55 12.26
CA ASP A 724 35.79 -8.28 13.56
C ASP A 724 36.65 -9.43 14.15
N ASP A 725 36.71 -10.61 13.53
CA ASP A 725 37.38 -11.80 14.12
C ASP A 725 38.77 -12.17 13.54
N GLU A 726 39.40 -11.33 12.71
CA GLU A 726 40.80 -11.57 12.26
C GLU A 726 41.87 -10.82 13.07
N ASP A 727 41.52 -9.91 14.00
CA ASP A 727 42.49 -8.96 14.58
C ASP A 727 42.98 -9.23 16.02
N GLU A 728 42.60 -10.34 16.66
CA GLU A 728 43.06 -10.65 18.03
C GLU A 728 44.31 -11.57 18.13
N GLN A 729 44.86 -12.09 17.02
CA GLN A 729 46.09 -12.91 17.08
C GLN A 729 47.41 -12.20 16.71
N GLU A 730 47.42 -10.93 16.26
CA GLU A 730 48.67 -10.26 15.86
C GLU A 730 49.20 -9.15 16.80
N LYS A 731 48.53 -8.80 17.90
CA LYS A 731 49.05 -7.79 18.87
C LYS A 731 49.96 -8.35 19.97
N LYS A 732 50.75 -9.39 19.66
CA LYS A 732 51.90 -9.83 20.48
C LYS A 732 53.18 -9.85 19.66
N LYS A 733 53.60 -8.69 19.14
CA LYS A 733 55.01 -8.34 18.90
C LYS A 733 55.10 -6.89 18.44
N GLU A 734 56.09 -6.19 18.99
CA GLU A 734 56.51 -4.82 18.64
C GLU A 734 55.59 -3.71 19.20
N GLY A 735 56.03 -2.81 20.08
CA GLY A 735 57.35 -2.54 20.60
C GLY A 735 57.30 -1.88 21.98
N GLN A 736 58.18 -2.36 22.84
CA GLN A 736 58.71 -1.61 23.98
C GLN A 736 59.63 -0.51 23.43
N THR A 737 59.48 0.74 23.91
CA THR A 737 60.59 1.52 24.50
C THR A 737 60.07 2.82 25.14
N GLU A 738 60.40 2.95 26.44
CA GLU A 738 60.81 4.15 27.21
C GLU A 738 59.80 5.31 27.38
N GLU A 739 59.27 5.55 28.59
CA GLU A 739 59.86 6.34 29.71
C GLU A 739 60.09 7.83 29.33
N THR A 740 59.75 8.87 30.09
CA THR A 740 59.42 9.09 31.50
C THR A 740 58.95 10.55 31.72
N SER A 741 58.18 10.81 32.80
CA SER A 741 58.07 12.06 33.58
C SER A 741 57.51 13.33 32.89
N GLY A 742 56.74 14.23 33.49
CA GLY A 742 56.24 14.47 34.86
C GLY A 742 55.53 15.85 34.86
N GLN A 743 54.67 16.10 35.88
CA GLN A 743 54.31 17.38 36.56
C GLN A 743 54.31 18.73 35.78
N SER A 744 53.53 19.78 36.04
CA SER A 744 52.46 20.20 36.97
C SER A 744 52.23 21.71 36.68
N GLU A 745 51.16 22.30 37.23
CA GLU A 745 50.89 23.75 37.47
C GLU A 745 50.29 24.58 36.31
N THR A 746 49.03 25.05 36.33
CA THR A 746 48.32 26.10 37.13
C THR A 746 48.83 27.55 37.02
N THR A 747 47.95 28.45 36.54
CA THR A 747 47.52 29.79 37.07
C THR A 747 47.17 30.77 35.91
N THR A 748 45.90 31.14 35.64
CA THR A 748 44.90 32.07 36.26
C THR A 748 44.82 33.46 35.60
N THR A 749 43.59 34.01 35.66
CA THR A 749 43.09 35.37 35.38
C THR A 749 42.76 35.75 33.94
N ASP A 750 41.73 36.52 33.60
CA ASP A 750 40.38 36.83 34.12
C ASP A 750 39.85 37.93 33.15
N ASN A 751 38.70 37.75 32.51
CA ASN A 751 37.59 38.73 32.52
C ASN A 751 36.43 38.34 31.62
N GLU A 752 35.25 38.48 32.21
CA GLU A 752 33.96 37.93 31.84
C GLU A 752 33.26 38.74 30.74
N SER A 753 32.85 38.02 29.68
CA SER A 753 31.65 38.31 28.90
C SER A 753 31.13 36.98 28.33
N GLU A 754 29.81 36.80 28.38
CA GLU A 754 29.00 35.58 28.20
C GLU A 754 29.48 34.55 27.14
N PRO A 755 29.34 33.23 27.44
CA PRO A 755 29.22 32.25 26.36
C PRO A 755 28.23 31.09 26.57
N ALA A 756 27.62 30.72 25.44
CA ALA A 756 27.31 29.37 24.94
C ALA A 756 27.34 28.17 25.91
N THR A 757 26.17 27.55 26.10
CA THR A 757 26.03 26.20 26.66
C THR A 757 26.10 25.12 25.58
N LYS A 758 27.25 24.44 25.58
CA LYS A 758 27.50 22.99 25.41
C LYS A 758 26.82 22.21 24.28
N LYS A 759 27.71 21.74 23.38
CA LYS A 759 27.63 20.51 22.58
C LYS A 759 27.09 19.33 23.40
N GLN A 760 26.14 18.60 22.85
CA GLN A 760 25.83 17.24 23.24
C GLN A 760 26.11 16.33 22.04
N LYS A 761 26.97 15.32 22.26
CA LYS A 761 27.26 14.24 21.31
C LYS A 761 25.95 13.55 20.93
N VAL A 762 25.78 13.23 19.65
CA VAL A 762 24.73 12.33 19.17
C VAL A 762 25.42 10.99 18.96
N ASP A 763 25.12 10.05 19.86
CA ASP A 763 25.46 8.63 19.75
C ASP A 763 24.43 7.93 18.84
N ASP A 764 24.91 6.95 18.07
CA ASP A 764 24.14 6.04 17.21
C ASP A 764 22.94 5.42 17.94
N LYS A 765 21.77 5.33 17.29
CA LYS A 765 20.65 4.58 17.84
C LYS A 765 20.02 3.63 16.83
N LYS A 766 20.17 2.34 17.15
CA LYS A 766 19.31 1.21 16.75
C LYS A 766 17.84 1.53 17.04
N GLU A 767 16.93 1.02 16.20
CA GLU A 767 15.49 1.12 16.43
C GLU A 767 15.12 0.56 17.82
N VAL A 768 14.39 1.33 18.60
CA VAL A 768 14.14 1.09 20.03
C VAL A 768 12.74 0.48 20.19
N PRO A 769 12.59 -0.79 20.63
CA PRO A 769 11.30 -1.35 21.03
C PRO A 769 10.51 -0.41 21.95
N ASN A 770 9.19 -0.31 21.70
CA ASN A 770 8.23 0.51 22.42
C ASN A 770 8.45 2.03 22.35
N ALA A 771 9.26 2.54 21.41
CA ALA A 771 9.53 3.97 21.30
C ALA A 771 8.26 4.83 21.20
N SER A 772 7.22 4.35 20.52
CA SER A 772 5.93 5.04 20.43
C SER A 772 5.17 5.05 21.76
N TYR A 773 5.18 3.94 22.52
CA TYR A 773 4.55 3.85 23.83
C TYR A 773 5.27 4.70 24.87
N LEU A 774 6.61 4.70 24.88
CA LEU A 774 7.41 5.49 25.82
C LEU A 774 7.38 7.01 25.56
N ALA A 775 6.92 7.42 24.37
CA ALA A 775 6.84 8.82 23.97
C ALA A 775 5.47 9.46 24.21
N GLN A 776 4.42 8.67 24.48
CA GLN A 776 3.06 9.19 24.69
C GLN A 776 2.76 9.42 26.18
N PRO A 777 1.91 10.40 26.51
CA PRO A 777 1.48 10.58 27.90
C PRO A 777 0.50 9.48 28.33
N LEU A 778 0.61 9.06 29.59
CA LEU A 778 -0.36 8.16 30.22
C LEU A 778 -1.30 8.90 31.19
N GLN A 779 -2.50 8.35 31.33
CA GLN A 779 -3.54 8.90 32.18
C GLN A 779 -3.95 7.88 33.26
N TYR A 780 -3.70 8.22 34.52
CA TYR A 780 -4.38 7.59 35.65
C TYR A 780 -5.79 8.18 35.76
N THR A 781 -6.78 7.30 35.88
CA THR A 781 -8.18 7.68 36.13
C THR A 781 -8.36 8.27 37.54
N GLU A 782 -9.42 9.07 37.74
CA GLU A 782 -9.64 9.80 39.01
C GLU A 782 -9.88 8.87 40.22
N ASP A 783 -10.44 7.69 39.98
CA ASP A 783 -10.60 6.62 40.98
C ASP A 783 -9.31 5.82 41.22
N GLY A 784 -8.29 6.01 40.38
CA GLY A 784 -7.00 5.30 40.45
C GLY A 784 -7.08 3.85 40.01
N ASP A 785 -8.19 3.44 39.40
CA ASP A 785 -8.47 2.04 39.07
C ASP A 785 -7.93 1.64 37.69
N ARG A 786 -7.54 2.61 36.86
CA ARG A 786 -7.14 2.38 35.46
C ARG A 786 -6.00 3.29 35.03
N LEU A 787 -5.06 2.70 34.30
CA LEU A 787 -4.00 3.40 33.58
C LEU A 787 -4.27 3.27 32.08
N LEU A 788 -4.45 4.41 31.40
CA LEU A 788 -4.77 4.47 29.98
C LEU A 788 -3.69 5.18 29.19
N ASP A 789 -3.49 4.77 27.93
CA ASP A 789 -2.65 5.52 27.00
C ASP A 789 -3.39 6.70 26.33
N ALA A 790 -2.69 7.45 25.48
CA ALA A 790 -3.25 8.61 24.78
C ALA A 790 -4.43 8.28 23.85
N GLU A 791 -4.57 7.02 23.43
CA GLU A 791 -5.68 6.53 22.62
C GLU A 791 -6.80 5.89 23.43
N LYS A 792 -6.70 5.88 24.76
CA LYS A 792 -7.59 5.19 25.71
C LYS A 792 -7.52 3.66 25.63
N ASN A 793 -6.41 3.07 25.21
CA ASN A 793 -6.17 1.64 25.46
C ASN A 793 -5.86 1.43 26.95
N GLY A 794 -6.31 0.30 27.51
CA GLY A 794 -5.97 -0.09 28.87
C GLY A 794 -4.52 -0.54 28.92
N VAL A 795 -3.67 0.21 29.63
CA VAL A 795 -2.27 -0.17 29.91
C VAL A 795 -2.22 -1.12 31.09
N MET A 796 -2.98 -0.83 32.14
CA MET A 796 -3.24 -1.74 33.26
C MET A 796 -4.58 -1.39 33.89
N MET A 797 -5.34 -2.39 34.34
CA MET A 797 -6.69 -2.22 34.87
C MET A 797 -6.87 -2.86 36.26
N GLY A 798 -7.70 -2.27 37.11
CA GLY A 798 -7.90 -2.69 38.49
C GLY A 798 -8.52 -4.09 38.65
N TRP A 799 -9.26 -4.56 37.64
CA TRP A 799 -9.84 -5.92 37.64
C TRP A 799 -8.77 -7.01 37.72
N GLU A 800 -7.52 -6.73 37.34
CA GLU A 800 -6.40 -7.67 37.39
C GLU A 800 -5.91 -7.94 38.81
N LEU A 801 -6.35 -7.16 39.81
CA LEU A 801 -5.88 -7.27 41.19
C LEU A 801 -5.90 -8.70 41.75
N PRO A 802 -6.99 -9.50 41.61
CA PRO A 802 -7.00 -10.88 42.11
C PRO A 802 -5.92 -11.76 41.46
N LEU A 803 -5.59 -11.51 40.19
CA LEU A 803 -4.51 -12.21 39.46
C LEU A 803 -3.15 -11.81 40.03
N MET A 804 -2.93 -10.51 40.21
CA MET A 804 -1.69 -9.94 40.75
C MET A 804 -1.44 -10.40 42.19
N VAL A 805 -2.49 -10.54 43.00
CA VAL A 805 -2.41 -11.18 44.31
C VAL A 805 -1.85 -12.59 44.16
N ARG A 806 -2.47 -13.43 43.32
CA ARG A 806 -2.07 -14.83 43.16
C ARG A 806 -0.65 -14.97 42.62
N HIS A 807 -0.27 -14.17 41.63
CA HIS A 807 1.10 -14.05 41.11
C HIS A 807 2.11 -13.77 42.21
N ALA A 808 1.84 -12.78 43.07
CA ALA A 808 2.69 -12.49 44.22
C ALA A 808 2.78 -13.66 45.22
N GLU A 809 1.71 -14.44 45.40
CA GLU A 809 1.73 -15.60 46.29
C GLU A 809 2.59 -16.74 45.75
N VAL A 810 2.56 -16.98 44.43
CA VAL A 810 3.32 -18.07 43.83
C VAL A 810 4.80 -17.73 43.74
N ILE A 811 5.16 -16.51 43.35
CA ILE A 811 6.59 -16.13 43.21
C ILE A 811 7.24 -15.78 44.55
N SER A 812 6.46 -15.51 45.59
CA SER A 812 6.97 -15.13 46.91
C SER A 812 6.21 -15.85 48.03
N PRO A 813 6.25 -17.19 48.13
CA PRO A 813 5.41 -17.93 49.06
C PRO A 813 5.75 -17.68 50.55
N GLU A 814 6.99 -17.25 50.84
CA GLU A 814 7.51 -17.03 52.19
C GLU A 814 8.09 -15.60 52.35
N GLU A 815 8.25 -15.15 53.59
CA GLU A 815 8.85 -13.85 53.88
C GLU A 815 10.35 -13.83 53.59
N GLY A 816 10.89 -12.66 53.23
CA GLY A 816 12.33 -12.47 53.08
C GLY A 816 12.94 -12.95 51.76
N LEU A 817 12.12 -13.34 50.77
CA LEU A 817 12.59 -13.68 49.42
C LEU A 817 13.01 -12.43 48.63
N ARG A 818 13.92 -12.62 47.66
CA ARG A 818 14.33 -11.62 46.67
C ARG A 818 13.41 -11.74 45.47
N VAL A 819 12.70 -10.68 45.12
CA VAL A 819 11.73 -10.68 44.02
C VAL A 819 12.03 -9.59 43.00
N LEU A 820 11.76 -9.90 41.73
CA LEU A 820 11.82 -8.97 40.62
C LEU A 820 10.42 -8.80 40.02
N ASN A 821 10.01 -7.57 39.81
CA ASN A 821 8.88 -7.21 38.97
C ASN A 821 9.39 -6.42 37.74
N VAL A 822 8.90 -6.78 36.55
CA VAL A 822 9.20 -6.09 35.29
C VAL A 822 7.91 -5.53 34.70
N GLY A 823 7.73 -4.21 34.83
CA GLY A 823 6.49 -3.49 34.52
C GLY A 823 5.68 -3.17 35.77
N PHE A 824 5.59 -1.90 36.15
CA PHE A 824 4.92 -1.47 37.38
C PHE A 824 3.44 -1.17 37.16
N GLY A 825 3.08 -0.42 36.11
CA GLY A 825 1.70 -0.03 35.82
C GLY A 825 1.00 0.72 36.97
N LEU A 826 -0.01 0.08 37.58
CA LEU A 826 -0.75 0.55 38.77
C LEU A 826 -0.11 0.10 40.11
N GLY A 827 0.97 -0.69 40.04
CA GLY A 827 1.69 -1.23 41.19
C GLY A 827 0.89 -2.28 41.96
N LEU A 828 -0.03 -3.00 41.30
CA LEU A 828 -0.92 -3.96 41.97
C LEU A 828 -0.14 -5.13 42.58
N ILE A 829 0.69 -5.80 41.77
CA ILE A 829 1.53 -6.89 42.26
C ILE A 829 2.56 -6.40 43.27
N ASP A 830 3.15 -5.23 43.05
CA ASP A 830 4.19 -4.71 43.94
C ASP A 830 3.65 -4.44 45.35
N LYS A 831 2.39 -3.96 45.46
CA LYS A 831 1.70 -3.76 46.74
C LYS A 831 1.56 -5.08 47.48
N GLU A 832 1.25 -6.16 46.77
CA GLU A 832 1.09 -7.50 47.35
C GLU A 832 2.44 -8.13 47.72
N LEU A 833 3.46 -8.00 46.87
CA LEU A 833 4.82 -8.43 47.17
C LEU A 833 5.36 -7.73 48.42
N GLN A 834 5.14 -6.42 48.58
CA GLN A 834 5.59 -5.68 49.78
C GLN A 834 4.94 -6.17 51.08
N LYS A 835 3.71 -6.71 51.05
CA LYS A 835 3.08 -7.29 52.25
C LYS A 835 3.81 -8.55 52.74
N ARG A 836 4.57 -9.20 51.85
CA ARG A 836 5.35 -10.42 52.13
C ARG A 836 6.75 -10.11 52.64
N SER A 837 7.06 -8.84 52.93
CA SER A 837 8.34 -8.40 53.51
C SER A 837 9.57 -8.98 52.79
N PRO A 838 9.71 -8.77 51.47
CA PRO A 838 10.83 -9.29 50.70
C PRO A 838 12.14 -8.71 51.23
N SER A 839 13.22 -9.51 51.23
CA SER A 839 14.54 -9.01 51.59
C SER A 839 15.06 -8.03 50.54
N GLN A 840 14.60 -8.20 49.29
CA GLN A 840 14.84 -7.32 48.16
C GLN A 840 13.66 -7.38 47.19
N HIS A 841 13.22 -6.22 46.71
CA HIS A 841 12.15 -6.08 45.75
C HIS A 841 12.65 -5.15 44.63
N THR A 842 13.11 -5.73 43.54
CA THR A 842 13.56 -4.97 42.37
C THR A 842 12.39 -4.72 41.43
N ILE A 843 12.21 -3.48 40.97
CA ILE A 843 11.15 -3.10 40.04
C ILE A 843 11.79 -2.45 38.81
N ILE A 844 11.53 -2.98 37.62
CA ILE A 844 11.90 -2.34 36.35
C ILE A 844 10.69 -1.58 35.83
N GLU A 845 10.85 -0.30 35.53
CA GLU A 845 9.81 0.51 34.89
C GLU A 845 10.43 1.42 33.82
N ALA A 846 9.87 1.36 32.61
CA ALA A 846 10.40 2.05 31.44
C ALA A 846 9.66 3.37 31.16
N HIS A 847 8.38 3.46 31.50
CA HIS A 847 7.53 4.59 31.14
C HIS A 847 7.74 5.78 32.10
N PRO A 848 8.11 6.97 31.58
CA PRO A 848 8.40 8.14 32.41
C PRO A 848 7.26 8.55 33.36
N ASP A 849 6.01 8.51 32.89
CA ASP A 849 4.85 8.90 33.71
C ASP A 849 4.57 7.90 34.85
N VAL A 850 4.75 6.60 34.62
CA VAL A 850 4.59 5.56 35.64
C VAL A 850 5.71 5.68 36.68
N TYR A 851 6.95 5.87 36.23
CA TYR A 851 8.07 6.10 37.13
C TYR A 851 7.88 7.36 37.98
N ALA A 852 7.41 8.46 37.39
CA ALA A 852 7.09 9.68 38.13
C ALA A 852 5.98 9.44 39.18
N HIS A 853 4.97 8.63 38.83
CA HIS A 853 3.92 8.21 39.76
C HIS A 853 4.47 7.39 40.93
N MET A 854 5.34 6.39 40.66
CA MET A 854 6.00 5.58 41.69
C MET A 854 6.75 6.44 42.72
N LEU A 855 7.54 7.41 42.26
CA LEU A 855 8.29 8.33 43.14
C LEU A 855 7.36 9.22 43.97
N LYS A 856 6.24 9.66 43.39
CA LYS A 856 5.23 10.45 44.09
C LYS A 856 4.56 9.66 45.21
N GLU A 857 4.32 8.37 45.01
CA GLU A 857 3.80 7.45 46.04
C GLU A 857 4.86 6.99 47.05
N GLY A 858 6.14 7.32 46.83
CA GLY A 858 7.24 7.03 47.74
C GLY A 858 7.75 5.59 47.67
N TRP A 859 7.63 4.94 46.50
CA TRP A 859 8.15 3.58 46.28
C TRP A 859 9.66 3.48 46.48
N ASP A 860 10.40 4.53 46.14
CA ASP A 860 11.85 4.67 46.36
C ASP A 860 12.27 4.61 47.84
N LYS A 861 11.32 4.77 48.77
CA LYS A 861 11.56 4.80 50.22
C LYS A 861 11.02 3.57 50.94
N LYS A 862 10.37 2.65 50.23
CA LYS A 862 9.82 1.44 50.84
C LYS A 862 10.95 0.46 51.21
N PRO A 863 10.83 -0.28 52.32
CA PRO A 863 11.85 -1.24 52.74
C PRO A 863 12.15 -2.26 51.63
N GLY A 864 13.44 -2.48 51.35
CA GLY A 864 13.90 -3.48 50.39
C GLY A 864 13.65 -3.14 48.91
N VAL A 865 13.01 -2.01 48.57
CA VAL A 865 12.72 -1.65 47.17
C VAL A 865 13.94 -1.06 46.45
N LYS A 866 14.23 -1.57 45.26
CA LYS A 866 15.24 -1.07 44.30
C LYS A 866 14.54 -0.81 42.96
N ILE A 867 14.47 0.45 42.51
CA ILE A 867 13.84 0.78 41.23
C ILE A 867 14.92 0.93 40.15
N LEU A 868 14.74 0.23 39.03
CA LEU A 868 15.55 0.35 37.83
C LEU A 868 14.71 1.07 36.77
N PHE A 869 15.05 2.33 36.49
CA PHE A 869 14.36 3.11 35.46
C PHE A 869 14.98 2.84 34.09
N GLY A 870 14.17 2.36 33.16
CA GLY A 870 14.58 1.98 31.81
C GLY A 870 13.86 0.73 31.33
N ARG A 871 14.06 0.37 30.07
CA ARG A 871 13.54 -0.89 29.54
C ARG A 871 14.34 -2.04 30.12
N TRP A 872 13.73 -3.22 30.27
CA TRP A 872 14.45 -4.39 30.81
C TRP A 872 15.65 -4.76 29.94
N GLN A 873 15.55 -4.56 28.62
CA GLN A 873 16.64 -4.75 27.66
C GLN A 873 17.85 -3.83 27.95
N ASP A 874 17.62 -2.65 28.53
CA ASP A 874 18.67 -1.67 28.85
C ASP A 874 19.28 -1.88 30.25
N VAL A 875 18.59 -2.60 31.13
CA VAL A 875 18.98 -2.74 32.54
C VAL A 875 19.23 -4.18 32.97
N VAL A 876 19.14 -5.14 32.05
CA VAL A 876 19.37 -6.58 32.31
C VAL A 876 20.71 -6.84 32.99
N ASP A 877 21.78 -6.12 32.62
CA ASP A 877 23.11 -6.27 33.23
C ASP A 877 23.18 -5.83 34.71
N GLN A 878 22.14 -5.16 35.21
CA GLN A 878 22.03 -4.72 36.61
C GLN A 878 21.20 -5.69 37.46
N LEU A 879 20.64 -6.73 36.85
CA LEU A 879 19.81 -7.72 37.52
C LEU A 879 20.67 -8.69 38.32
N GLU A 880 20.15 -9.05 39.48
CA GLU A 880 20.75 -10.04 40.37
C GLU A 880 20.06 -11.39 40.17
N VAL A 881 20.31 -12.35 41.06
CA VAL A 881 19.55 -13.60 41.12
C VAL A 881 18.40 -13.43 42.11
N TYR A 882 17.21 -13.85 41.72
CA TYR A 882 15.97 -13.69 42.46
C TYR A 882 15.36 -15.06 42.78
N ASP A 883 14.61 -15.13 43.87
CA ASP A 883 13.87 -16.33 44.25
C ASP A 883 12.50 -16.38 43.53
N GLY A 884 12.00 -15.22 43.07
CA GLY A 884 10.81 -15.11 42.23
C GLY A 884 10.85 -13.92 41.26
N ILE A 885 10.32 -14.12 40.05
CA ILE A 885 10.30 -13.10 38.98
C ILE A 885 8.88 -12.99 38.42
N PHE A 886 8.38 -11.77 38.28
CA PHE A 886 7.15 -11.44 37.54
C PHE A 886 7.44 -10.53 36.34
N PHE A 887 6.74 -10.78 35.23
CA PHE A 887 6.85 -9.99 34.00
C PHE A 887 5.47 -9.58 33.47
N ASP A 888 5.27 -8.28 33.28
CA ASP A 888 4.03 -7.69 32.76
C ASP A 888 4.31 -6.31 32.13
N THR A 889 4.82 -6.30 30.89
CA THR A 889 5.14 -5.09 30.15
C THR A 889 4.07 -4.75 29.12
N PHE A 890 3.78 -3.46 28.95
CA PHE A 890 2.86 -2.98 27.93
C PHE A 890 3.59 -2.48 26.68
N GLY A 891 3.01 -2.76 25.50
CA GLY A 891 3.51 -2.30 24.21
C GLY A 891 4.54 -3.23 23.56
N GLU A 892 4.88 -4.33 24.21
CA GLU A 892 5.82 -5.36 23.75
C GLU A 892 5.12 -6.45 22.94
N TYR A 893 5.85 -7.06 22.01
CA TYR A 893 5.37 -8.16 21.16
C TYR A 893 5.78 -9.52 21.74
N TYR A 894 5.29 -10.61 21.14
CA TYR A 894 5.59 -11.97 21.59
C TYR A 894 7.11 -12.23 21.68
N GLU A 895 7.86 -11.70 20.73
CA GLU A 895 9.30 -11.86 20.62
C GLU A 895 10.04 -11.23 21.81
N ASP A 896 9.52 -10.14 22.39
CA ASP A 896 10.10 -9.49 23.56
C ASP A 896 9.87 -10.34 24.82
N LEU A 897 8.67 -10.89 25.01
CA LEU A 897 8.37 -11.82 26.11
C LEU A 897 9.27 -13.07 26.01
N ARG A 898 9.43 -13.62 24.80
CA ARG A 898 10.33 -14.76 24.56
C ARG A 898 11.79 -14.42 24.82
N ALA A 899 12.26 -13.25 24.37
CA ALA A 899 13.62 -12.79 24.66
C ALA A 899 13.85 -12.61 26.16
N PHE A 900 12.81 -12.18 26.90
CA PHE A 900 12.87 -12.17 28.35
C PHE A 900 12.94 -13.59 28.92
N HIS A 901 12.12 -14.55 28.45
CA HIS A 901 12.21 -15.96 28.85
C HIS A 901 13.63 -16.51 28.74
N GLU A 902 14.35 -16.20 27.67
CA GLU A 902 15.73 -16.66 27.42
C GLU A 902 16.74 -16.16 28.47
N ILE A 903 16.47 -15.03 29.14
CA ILE A 903 17.36 -14.50 30.19
C ILE A 903 16.95 -14.91 31.61
N VAL A 904 15.69 -15.29 31.84
CA VAL A 904 15.18 -15.65 33.18
C VAL A 904 16.04 -16.72 33.88
N PRO A 905 16.46 -17.83 33.23
CA PRO A 905 17.31 -18.84 33.88
C PRO A 905 18.61 -18.29 34.48
N ASN A 906 19.15 -17.19 33.96
CA ASN A 906 20.37 -16.57 34.47
C ASN A 906 20.14 -15.71 35.72
N HIS A 907 18.88 -15.37 36.00
CA HIS A 907 18.47 -14.44 37.04
C HIS A 907 17.50 -15.07 38.05
N LEU A 908 17.18 -16.35 37.93
CA LEU A 908 16.31 -17.07 38.85
C LEU A 908 17.10 -18.15 39.59
N GLU A 909 16.91 -18.23 40.91
CA GLU A 909 17.52 -19.26 41.75
C GLU A 909 17.00 -20.66 41.37
N GLU A 910 17.80 -21.70 41.58
CA GLU A 910 17.36 -23.08 41.41
C GLU A 910 16.16 -23.39 42.32
N GLY A 911 15.06 -23.90 41.75
CA GLY A 911 13.79 -24.08 42.44
C GLY A 911 12.95 -22.79 42.63
N GLY A 912 13.45 -21.65 42.16
CA GLY A 912 12.72 -20.39 42.10
C GLY A 912 11.55 -20.42 41.11
N ILE A 913 10.63 -19.45 41.23
CA ILE A 913 9.40 -19.40 40.44
C ILE A 913 9.37 -18.14 39.57
N TYR A 914 9.26 -18.34 38.27
CA TYR A 914 8.94 -17.31 37.29
C TYR A 914 7.44 -17.35 36.98
N SER A 915 6.83 -16.17 36.85
CA SER A 915 5.47 -16.01 36.37
C SER A 915 5.35 -14.73 35.54
N TYR A 916 4.29 -14.62 34.74
CA TYR A 916 4.06 -13.48 33.87
C TYR A 916 2.58 -13.26 33.63
N PHE A 917 2.22 -12.05 33.17
CA PHE A 917 0.87 -11.79 32.69
C PHE A 917 0.61 -12.52 31.37
N ASN A 918 -0.24 -13.54 31.42
CA ASN A 918 -0.49 -14.44 30.31
C ASN A 918 -1.64 -13.94 29.42
N GLY A 919 -1.38 -12.87 28.66
CA GLY A 919 -2.39 -12.18 27.83
C GLY A 919 -2.50 -12.64 26.36
N LEU A 920 -1.62 -13.52 25.89
CA LEU A 920 -1.53 -13.86 24.46
C LEU A 920 -2.76 -14.63 23.99
N GLY A 921 -3.46 -14.11 22.98
CA GLY A 921 -4.68 -14.72 22.48
C GLY A 921 -5.87 -14.65 23.45
N ALA A 922 -5.83 -13.82 24.50
CA ALA A 922 -6.85 -13.76 25.57
C ALA A 922 -8.23 -13.23 25.14
N THR A 923 -8.48 -13.07 23.84
CA THR A 923 -9.80 -12.80 23.28
C THR A 923 -10.40 -14.00 22.53
N ASN A 924 -9.66 -15.12 22.41
CA ASN A 924 -10.12 -16.37 21.81
C ASN A 924 -9.53 -17.57 22.56
N GLU A 925 -10.39 -18.43 23.10
CA GLU A 925 -9.97 -19.53 23.98
C GLU A 925 -8.99 -20.50 23.30
N PHE A 926 -9.21 -20.81 22.02
CA PHE A 926 -8.34 -21.71 21.26
C PHE A 926 -6.97 -21.08 20.96
N PHE A 927 -6.93 -19.81 20.56
CA PHE A 927 -5.65 -19.13 20.33
C PHE A 927 -4.85 -18.99 21.62
N HIS A 928 -5.52 -18.66 22.72
CA HIS A 928 -4.89 -18.63 24.04
C HIS A 928 -4.28 -19.99 24.41
N ALA A 929 -4.99 -21.09 24.14
CA ALA A 929 -4.46 -22.44 24.35
C ALA A 929 -3.22 -22.76 23.48
N VAL A 930 -3.20 -22.30 22.22
CA VAL A 930 -2.01 -22.45 21.35
C VAL A 930 -0.82 -21.72 21.94
N TYR A 931 -0.97 -20.46 22.34
CA TYR A 931 0.14 -19.69 22.94
C TYR A 931 0.59 -20.25 24.28
N ASN A 932 -0.32 -20.74 25.14
CA ASN A 932 0.04 -21.43 26.38
C ASN A 932 0.94 -22.65 26.11
N ARG A 933 0.61 -23.41 25.06
CA ARG A 933 1.39 -24.59 24.66
C ARG A 933 2.75 -24.22 24.06
N ILE A 934 2.83 -23.14 23.28
CA ILE A 934 4.11 -22.62 22.76
C ILE A 934 5.00 -22.19 23.94
N SER A 935 4.48 -21.38 24.86
CA SER A 935 5.25 -20.90 26.01
C SER A 935 5.69 -22.05 26.92
N GLU A 936 4.87 -23.09 27.11
CA GLU A 936 5.25 -24.31 27.83
C GLU A 936 6.44 -25.02 27.17
N LEU A 937 6.41 -25.20 25.83
CA LEU A 937 7.50 -25.85 25.10
C LEU A 937 8.80 -25.03 25.15
N GLU A 938 8.72 -23.72 24.92
CA GLU A 938 9.89 -22.84 24.92
C GLU A 938 10.53 -22.74 26.31
N LEU A 939 9.73 -22.55 27.36
CA LEU A 939 10.23 -22.55 28.75
C LEU A 939 10.75 -23.94 29.16
N GLY A 940 10.14 -25.02 28.67
CA GLY A 940 10.62 -26.38 28.86
C GLY A 940 12.02 -26.60 28.28
N GLU A 941 12.30 -26.06 27.09
CA GLU A 941 13.66 -26.07 26.51
C GLU A 941 14.67 -25.29 27.37
N MET A 942 14.20 -24.33 28.18
CA MET A 942 14.99 -23.50 29.08
C MET A 942 15.11 -24.07 30.50
N GLY A 943 14.64 -25.30 30.73
CA GLY A 943 14.77 -25.99 32.02
C GLY A 943 13.65 -25.70 33.03
N PHE A 944 12.54 -25.14 32.58
CA PHE A 944 11.36 -24.93 33.44
C PHE A 944 10.37 -26.10 33.35
N SER A 945 9.74 -26.45 34.48
CA SER A 945 8.40 -27.03 34.46
C SER A 945 7.35 -25.91 34.52
N VAL A 946 6.35 -25.99 33.65
CA VAL A 946 5.27 -25.01 33.57
C VAL A 946 3.96 -25.66 33.97
N GLU A 947 3.31 -25.09 34.97
CA GLU A 947 1.95 -25.44 35.38
C GLU A 947 1.05 -24.21 35.19
N TYR A 948 -0.16 -24.41 34.65
CA TYR A 948 -1.15 -23.34 34.55
C TYR A 948 -2.24 -23.54 35.62
N GLU A 949 -2.37 -22.60 36.54
CA GLU A 949 -3.46 -22.57 37.52
C GLU A 949 -4.66 -21.81 36.92
N GLU A 950 -5.83 -22.46 36.85
CA GLU A 950 -7.06 -21.82 36.35
C GLU A 950 -7.68 -20.91 37.41
N MET A 951 -8.01 -19.67 37.02
CA MET A 951 -8.67 -18.69 37.87
C MET A 951 -9.91 -18.10 37.19
N ASP A 952 -11.05 -18.09 37.87
CA ASP A 952 -12.25 -17.39 37.40
C ASP A 952 -12.11 -15.87 37.60
N ILE A 953 -12.30 -15.09 36.53
CA ILE A 953 -12.13 -13.62 36.60
C ILE A 953 -13.45 -12.84 36.68
N GLY A 954 -14.56 -13.46 36.26
CA GLY A 954 -15.91 -12.88 36.41
C GLY A 954 -16.08 -11.48 35.81
N LEU A 955 -15.33 -11.16 34.75
CA LEU A 955 -15.32 -9.85 34.12
C LEU A 955 -16.70 -9.46 33.59
N LYS A 956 -17.10 -8.22 33.88
CA LYS A 956 -18.33 -7.63 33.37
C LYS A 956 -18.02 -6.62 32.29
N GLU A 957 -18.97 -6.42 31.38
CA GLU A 957 -18.85 -5.46 30.28
C GLU A 957 -18.56 -4.03 30.78
N GLU A 958 -19.08 -3.67 31.95
CA GLU A 958 -18.88 -2.36 32.60
C GLU A 958 -17.41 -2.05 32.95
N GLU A 959 -16.57 -3.06 33.13
CA GLU A 959 -15.14 -2.91 33.41
C GLU A 959 -14.40 -2.23 32.24
N TRP A 960 -14.94 -2.35 31.03
CA TRP A 960 -14.37 -1.77 29.81
C TRP A 960 -14.88 -0.37 29.49
N ASN A 961 -15.78 0.21 30.30
CA ASN A 961 -16.37 1.53 30.05
C ASN A 961 -15.31 2.63 29.94
N GLY A 962 -15.15 3.26 28.78
CA GLY A 962 -14.15 4.31 28.58
C GLY A 962 -12.75 3.81 28.22
N VAL A 963 -12.59 2.48 28.05
CA VAL A 963 -11.45 1.84 27.41
C VAL A 963 -11.80 1.55 25.95
N LYS A 964 -10.87 1.84 25.03
CA LYS A 964 -11.08 1.74 23.57
C LYS A 964 -11.40 0.31 23.12
N ARG A 965 -10.78 -0.69 23.75
CA ARG A 965 -10.95 -2.13 23.43
C ARG A 965 -10.74 -3.01 24.66
N ALA A 966 -11.51 -4.07 24.78
CA ALA A 966 -11.23 -5.14 25.74
C ALA A 966 -10.04 -5.97 25.24
N TYR A 967 -9.02 -6.14 26.08
CA TYR A 967 -7.89 -7.04 25.79
C TYR A 967 -8.07 -8.43 26.41
N TRP A 968 -9.14 -8.64 27.18
CA TRP A 968 -9.48 -9.92 27.78
C TRP A 968 -10.98 -10.21 27.64
N THR A 969 -11.34 -11.39 27.13
CA THR A 969 -12.75 -11.81 27.02
C THR A 969 -13.03 -13.25 27.48
N LEU A 970 -12.03 -13.96 28.00
CA LEU A 970 -12.20 -15.33 28.48
C LEU A 970 -12.75 -15.35 29.92
N ASP A 971 -13.57 -16.34 30.25
CA ASP A 971 -14.10 -16.51 31.62
C ASP A 971 -13.01 -16.87 32.64
N LYS A 972 -11.92 -17.45 32.16
CA LYS A 972 -10.81 -17.97 32.96
C LYS A 972 -9.50 -17.31 32.57
N TYR A 973 -8.66 -17.09 33.55
CA TYR A 973 -7.24 -16.76 33.42
C TYR A 973 -6.40 -18.01 33.73
N TYR A 974 -5.38 -18.26 32.92
CA TYR A 974 -4.44 -19.36 33.11
C TYR A 974 -3.13 -18.80 33.66
N LEU A 975 -2.95 -18.89 34.97
CA LEU A 975 -1.79 -18.33 35.67
C LEU A 975 -0.57 -19.24 35.49
N PRO A 976 0.50 -18.78 34.81
CA PRO A 976 1.71 -19.58 34.61
C PRO A 976 2.53 -19.67 35.90
N ILE A 977 2.86 -20.88 36.33
CA ILE A 977 3.79 -21.17 37.42
C ILE A 977 4.97 -21.91 36.80
N CYS A 978 6.05 -21.19 36.54
CA CYS A 978 7.23 -21.73 35.87
C CYS A 978 8.32 -21.98 36.93
N ARG A 979 8.60 -23.25 37.25
CA ARG A 979 9.64 -23.64 38.22
C ARG A 979 10.91 -24.01 37.50
N LEU A 980 12.04 -23.44 37.89
CA LEU A 980 13.34 -23.80 37.33
C LEU A 980 13.85 -25.08 38.00
N ASP A 981 13.78 -26.20 37.28
CA ASP A 981 14.06 -27.54 37.84
C ASP A 981 15.53 -27.96 37.74
N GLY A 982 16.40 -27.08 37.25
CA GLY A 982 17.82 -27.36 36.98
C GLY A 982 18.02 -28.17 35.70
N PHE A 983 19.11 -27.91 34.96
CA PHE A 983 19.48 -28.64 33.74
C PHE A 983 20.11 -30.00 34.00
#